data_AF-A0A2G6I7D3-F1
#
_entry.id   AF-A0A2G6I7D3-F1
#
_cell.length_a   1.000
_cell.length_b   1.000
_cell.length_c   1.000
_cell.angle_alpha   90.00
_cell.angle_beta   90.00
_cell.angle_gamma   90.00
#
_symmetry.space_group_name_H-M   'P 1'
#
loop_
_entity.id
_entity.type
_entity.pdbx_description
1 polymer ?
#
loop_
_entity_poly.entity_id
_entity_poly.type
_entity_poly.pdbx_seq_one_letter_code
_entity_poly.pdbx_strand_id
1 'polypeptide(L)'
;MTTHAFSPAPHYTISGIGPYDVPYAYGAAGELKVATVSDGISQALNAADYEVVPEGPASSGTVFLTAAAAAAHDGATLEIRRNTEVVQLWQGLASTATSLEDQLDQITRALQDARTDAATSLRVSGTWRTSLAELLADSLLSYEPGQINTAGAGARITTLAEGFAYEVAESSATDHHLETAGGVKLYVLPVAGEAYHLAAFGIANDGVTDDFAKLRQAADACRDNAIANLILPAGEIYCAQELEFDWQGGIYGAKGSPFKGTASCTRLCFPPGTNGIRFCRAATSTSGGWADDSILQDVQIECRGDNSDSTGHGVVMDARGVCVRVSVQGFPGDGFHIEATAAATPPKNANLWTLERCRSNRNGRDGFFIDGADVNAGEAIGCDANVNGRINFYDSSFLGNTWIAAHSAMPGMRAYGTGSDGKRYRCIRDHVSAENTLPVTGADWQSFWEEWSDGPDRPAIRTGMRYHESRAGQESSYPFLHYLTDNANARNVFIGCYAEGATGVTGGGSRIVRPSSILGDSIGKVEPQTGPVALRPGTSAISATSHTEAGDTVHSTLGNTKGLLAAWSCRFGNAGVTWRLQYDKAGGFWEFNGNNLHATRSFVIYDEANARGAPVGLMDFGRMGFAVGERRHTAAASVPSGGSYARGDIVYSTSPSAGGKAGWICTTSGTAGSTAVFKPFGAIDA
;
A
#
# COMPACT_ATOMS: atom_id res chain seq x y z
N MET A 1 -26.33 -59.32 -30.87
CA MET A 1 -24.90 -58.94 -30.74
C MET A 1 -24.78 -57.97 -29.56
N THR A 2 -23.59 -57.67 -29.03
CA THR A 2 -23.43 -56.57 -28.05
C THR A 2 -22.96 -55.33 -28.80
N THR A 3 -23.81 -54.31 -28.96
CA THR A 3 -23.37 -53.01 -29.50
C THR A 3 -22.22 -52.46 -28.64
N HIS A 4 -21.03 -52.31 -29.23
CA HIS A 4 -19.88 -51.77 -28.52
C HIS A 4 -20.09 -50.28 -28.15
N ALA A 5 -19.28 -49.79 -27.21
CA ALA A 5 -19.25 -48.35 -26.91
C ALA A 5 -18.97 -47.56 -28.19
N PHE A 6 -19.83 -46.58 -28.49
CA PHE A 6 -19.67 -45.73 -29.66
C PHE A 6 -18.38 -44.92 -29.57
N SER A 7 -17.46 -45.19 -30.49
CA SER A 7 -16.33 -44.30 -30.78
C SER A 7 -16.70 -43.51 -32.04
N PRO A 8 -16.82 -42.18 -31.97
CA PRO A 8 -17.09 -41.37 -33.16
C PRO A 8 -16.02 -41.57 -34.23
N ALA A 9 -16.37 -41.33 -35.50
CA ALA A 9 -15.37 -41.29 -36.55
C ALA A 9 -14.42 -40.11 -36.27
N PRO A 10 -13.12 -40.23 -36.57
CA PRO A 10 -12.27 -39.06 -36.57
C PRO A 10 -12.77 -38.05 -37.60
N HIS A 11 -12.47 -36.78 -37.37
CA HIS A 11 -12.65 -35.75 -38.40
C HIS A 11 -11.62 -35.98 -39.50
N TYR A 12 -12.07 -35.99 -40.76
CA TYR A 12 -11.17 -36.12 -41.90
C TYR A 12 -10.97 -34.78 -42.56
N THR A 13 -9.78 -34.48 -43.07
CA THR A 13 -9.63 -33.41 -44.06
C THR A 13 -10.01 -33.97 -45.43
N ILE A 14 -10.93 -33.30 -46.12
CA ILE A 14 -11.30 -33.69 -47.48
C ILE A 14 -10.08 -33.45 -48.37
N SER A 15 -9.56 -34.52 -48.94
CA SER A 15 -8.45 -34.50 -49.90
C SER A 15 -8.73 -35.55 -50.97
N GLY A 16 -9.60 -35.16 -51.90
CA GLY A 16 -10.13 -36.05 -52.93
C GLY A 16 -11.34 -36.89 -52.49
N ILE A 17 -11.56 -37.99 -53.21
CA ILE A 17 -12.80 -38.79 -53.16
C ILE A 17 -12.89 -39.67 -51.90
N GLY A 18 -11.79 -39.91 -51.18
CA GLY A 18 -11.72 -40.87 -50.07
C GLY A 18 -10.78 -42.04 -50.39
N PRO A 19 -10.81 -43.15 -49.62
CA PRO A 19 -11.82 -43.52 -48.63
C PRO A 19 -11.73 -42.72 -47.31
N TYR A 20 -12.88 -42.52 -46.67
CA TYR A 20 -13.00 -41.98 -45.31
C TYR A 20 -13.63 -43.04 -44.40
N ASP A 21 -12.90 -43.51 -43.39
CA ASP A 21 -13.33 -44.67 -42.59
C ASP A 21 -14.54 -44.40 -41.70
N VAL A 22 -15.38 -45.42 -41.50
CA VAL A 22 -16.50 -45.43 -40.56
C VAL A 22 -16.23 -46.53 -39.53
N PRO A 23 -15.62 -46.20 -38.38
CA PRO A 23 -15.07 -47.21 -37.45
C PRO A 23 -16.13 -47.82 -36.50
N TYR A 24 -17.42 -47.63 -36.79
CA TYR A 24 -18.52 -48.06 -35.94
C TYR A 24 -19.64 -48.72 -36.75
N ALA A 25 -20.46 -49.50 -36.04
CA ALA A 25 -21.58 -50.20 -36.65
C ALA A 25 -22.73 -49.24 -37.03
N TYR A 26 -23.32 -49.47 -38.20
CA TYR A 26 -24.50 -48.78 -38.74
C TYR A 26 -25.46 -49.78 -39.41
N GLY A 27 -26.75 -49.47 -39.41
CA GLY A 27 -27.80 -50.34 -39.96
C GLY A 27 -28.00 -50.22 -41.48
N ALA A 28 -27.79 -49.03 -42.03
CA ALA A 28 -27.82 -48.76 -43.47
C ALA A 28 -27.06 -47.46 -43.78
N ALA A 29 -26.71 -47.23 -45.05
CA ALA A 29 -26.08 -45.98 -45.50
C ALA A 29 -26.86 -44.72 -45.08
N GLY A 30 -28.20 -44.80 -45.04
CA GLY A 30 -29.07 -43.70 -44.59
C GLY A 30 -28.97 -43.35 -43.10
N GLU A 31 -28.40 -44.24 -42.27
CA GLU A 31 -28.10 -43.94 -40.87
C GLU A 31 -26.80 -43.14 -40.69
N LEU A 32 -26.02 -42.91 -41.75
CA LEU A 32 -24.83 -42.07 -41.69
C LEU A 32 -25.16 -40.65 -42.12
N LYS A 33 -24.89 -39.70 -41.23
CA LYS A 33 -24.87 -38.28 -41.56
C LYS A 33 -23.46 -37.90 -41.97
N VAL A 34 -23.27 -37.65 -43.26
CA VAL A 34 -22.03 -37.12 -43.81
C VAL A 34 -22.19 -35.62 -43.99
N ALA A 35 -21.32 -34.85 -43.35
CA ALA A 35 -21.38 -33.40 -43.33
C ALA A 35 -20.00 -32.79 -43.52
N THR A 36 -19.95 -31.57 -44.03
CA THR A 36 -18.75 -30.74 -43.97
C THR A 36 -18.83 -29.84 -42.75
N VAL A 37 -17.70 -29.62 -42.09
CA VAL A 37 -17.57 -28.72 -40.95
C VAL A 37 -16.68 -27.57 -41.39
N SER A 38 -17.27 -26.39 -41.47
CA SER A 38 -16.59 -25.12 -41.72
C SER A 38 -16.97 -24.19 -40.57
N ASP A 39 -15.96 -23.63 -39.90
CA ASP A 39 -16.12 -22.71 -38.77
C ASP A 39 -16.99 -23.28 -37.61
N GLY A 40 -16.91 -24.60 -37.42
CA GLY A 40 -17.66 -25.31 -36.38
C GLY A 40 -19.15 -25.50 -36.68
N ILE A 41 -19.61 -25.15 -37.88
CA ILE A 41 -20.96 -25.42 -38.38
C ILE A 41 -20.93 -26.67 -39.25
N SER A 42 -21.77 -27.64 -38.91
CA SER A 42 -21.91 -28.90 -39.64
C SER A 42 -23.00 -28.77 -40.71
N GLN A 43 -22.64 -28.81 -41.99
CA GLN A 43 -23.53 -28.78 -43.14
C GLN A 43 -23.62 -30.17 -43.76
N ALA A 44 -24.80 -30.80 -43.69
CA ALA A 44 -25.02 -32.12 -44.28
C ALA A 44 -24.83 -32.08 -45.81
N LEU A 45 -24.09 -33.06 -46.34
CA LEU A 45 -23.98 -33.31 -47.78
C LEU A 45 -25.25 -34.02 -48.28
N ASN A 46 -25.59 -33.84 -49.56
CA ASN A 46 -26.70 -34.62 -50.12
C ASN A 46 -26.29 -36.08 -50.23
N ALA A 47 -27.23 -37.01 -50.09
CA ALA A 47 -26.95 -38.44 -50.26
C ALA A 47 -26.44 -38.81 -51.66
N ALA A 48 -26.65 -37.94 -52.67
CA ALA A 48 -26.09 -38.11 -54.01
C ALA A 48 -24.60 -37.67 -54.12
N ASP A 49 -24.08 -36.95 -53.11
CA ASP A 49 -22.73 -36.44 -53.07
C ASP A 49 -21.72 -37.44 -52.48
N TYR A 50 -22.19 -38.58 -51.97
CA TYR A 50 -21.34 -39.62 -51.40
C TYR A 50 -21.92 -41.03 -51.58
N GLU A 51 -21.05 -42.02 -51.47
CA GLU A 51 -21.36 -43.45 -51.45
C GLU A 51 -20.82 -44.08 -50.16
N VAL A 52 -21.54 -45.04 -49.58
CA VAL A 52 -21.12 -45.77 -48.38
C VAL A 52 -20.88 -47.23 -48.74
N VAL A 53 -19.70 -47.75 -48.42
CA VAL A 53 -19.32 -49.14 -48.71
C VAL A 53 -18.95 -49.88 -47.41
N PRO A 54 -19.66 -50.97 -47.04
CA PRO A 54 -20.87 -51.51 -47.68
C PRO A 54 -22.13 -50.65 -47.41
N GLU A 55 -23.14 -50.74 -48.28
CA GLU A 55 -24.39 -49.97 -48.17
C GLU A 55 -25.31 -50.47 -47.04
N GLY A 56 -25.24 -51.76 -46.71
CA GLY A 56 -26.09 -52.43 -45.72
C GLY A 56 -25.51 -52.47 -44.29
N PRO A 57 -26.16 -53.23 -43.38
CA PRO A 57 -25.72 -53.37 -42.01
C PRO A 57 -24.26 -53.86 -41.94
N ALA A 58 -23.40 -53.11 -41.27
CA ALA A 58 -22.00 -53.45 -41.13
C ALA A 58 -21.43 -53.01 -39.79
N SER A 59 -20.40 -53.70 -39.32
CA SER A 59 -19.64 -53.33 -38.12
C SER A 59 -18.69 -52.15 -38.35
N SER A 60 -18.39 -51.84 -39.61
CA SER A 60 -17.57 -50.73 -40.08
C SER A 60 -17.80 -50.51 -41.57
N GLY A 61 -17.44 -49.35 -42.11
CA GLY A 61 -17.56 -49.03 -43.52
C GLY A 61 -16.60 -47.94 -43.97
N THR A 62 -16.80 -47.46 -45.19
CA THR A 62 -16.05 -46.34 -45.77
C THR A 62 -17.00 -45.44 -46.54
N VAL A 63 -16.77 -44.13 -46.48
CA VAL A 63 -17.48 -43.13 -47.29
C VAL A 63 -16.56 -42.68 -48.42
N PHE A 64 -17.12 -42.59 -49.63
CA PHE A 64 -16.49 -41.99 -50.80
C PHE A 64 -17.32 -40.79 -51.26
N LEU A 65 -16.70 -39.63 -51.42
CA LEU A 65 -17.35 -38.44 -51.99
C LEU A 65 -17.37 -38.53 -53.52
N THR A 66 -18.38 -37.97 -54.17
CA THR A 66 -18.31 -37.77 -55.63
C THR A 66 -17.16 -36.84 -55.97
N ALA A 67 -16.60 -36.95 -57.19
CA ALA A 67 -15.53 -36.07 -57.65
C ALA A 67 -15.91 -34.57 -57.54
N ALA A 68 -17.19 -34.25 -57.79
CA ALA A 68 -17.71 -32.89 -57.67
C ALA A 68 -17.75 -32.41 -56.22
N ALA A 69 -18.28 -33.22 -55.30
CA ALA A 69 -18.35 -32.88 -53.87
C ALA A 69 -16.95 -32.79 -53.23
N ALA A 70 -16.05 -33.71 -53.57
CA ALA A 70 -14.66 -33.67 -53.12
C ALA A 70 -13.95 -32.38 -53.57
N ALA A 71 -14.14 -31.96 -54.82
CA ALA A 71 -13.54 -30.73 -55.33
C ALA A 71 -14.18 -29.46 -54.74
N ALA A 72 -15.51 -29.46 -54.53
CA ALA A 72 -16.22 -28.32 -53.97
C ALA A 72 -15.86 -28.05 -52.50
N HIS A 73 -15.44 -29.09 -51.77
CA HIS A 73 -15.13 -29.04 -50.34
C HIS A 73 -13.67 -29.41 -50.03
N ASP A 74 -12.75 -29.28 -50.99
CA ASP A 74 -11.34 -29.60 -50.81
C ASP A 74 -10.73 -28.77 -49.66
N GLY A 75 -10.03 -29.45 -48.74
CA GLY A 75 -9.47 -28.86 -47.52
C GLY A 75 -10.46 -28.63 -46.37
N ALA A 76 -11.78 -28.77 -46.59
CA ALA A 76 -12.75 -28.70 -45.50
C ALA A 76 -12.67 -29.94 -44.58
N THR A 77 -13.22 -29.82 -43.37
CA THR A 77 -13.32 -30.99 -42.47
C THR A 77 -14.56 -31.80 -42.84
N LEU A 78 -14.40 -33.08 -43.17
CA LEU A 78 -15.49 -34.05 -43.28
C LEU A 78 -15.79 -34.63 -41.91
N GLU A 79 -17.06 -34.60 -41.55
CA GLU A 79 -17.62 -35.20 -40.36
C GLU A 79 -18.57 -36.33 -40.78
N ILE A 80 -18.32 -37.52 -40.26
CA ILE A 80 -19.19 -38.68 -40.45
C ILE A 80 -19.70 -39.07 -39.08
N ARG A 81 -21.02 -38.98 -38.89
CA ARG A 81 -21.69 -39.37 -37.65
C ARG A 81 -22.78 -40.38 -37.93
N ARG A 82 -23.14 -41.15 -36.91
CA ARG A 82 -24.31 -42.01 -36.94
C ARG A 82 -25.54 -41.22 -36.50
N ASN A 83 -26.65 -41.46 -37.17
CA ASN A 83 -27.97 -40.93 -36.90
C ASN A 83 -28.97 -42.09 -36.99
N THR A 84 -28.89 -43.01 -36.03
CA THR A 84 -29.76 -44.19 -35.99
C THR A 84 -31.21 -43.77 -35.81
N GLU A 85 -32.05 -44.19 -36.76
CA GLU A 85 -33.49 -43.93 -36.71
C GLU A 85 -34.12 -44.68 -35.52
N VAL A 86 -34.90 -43.98 -34.71
CA VAL A 86 -35.65 -44.60 -33.60
C VAL A 86 -36.95 -45.16 -34.15
N VAL A 87 -36.91 -46.40 -34.63
CA VAL A 87 -38.10 -47.11 -35.12
C VAL A 87 -38.45 -48.26 -34.19
N GLN A 88 -39.72 -48.32 -33.74
CA GLN A 88 -40.24 -49.44 -32.97
C GLN A 88 -40.81 -50.51 -33.93
N LEU A 89 -39.99 -51.46 -34.36
CA LEU A 89 -40.40 -52.54 -35.26
C LEU A 89 -40.99 -53.75 -34.50
N TRP A 90 -41.96 -53.53 -33.60
CA TRP A 90 -42.57 -54.64 -32.84
C TRP A 90 -43.47 -55.51 -33.74
N GLN A 91 -42.99 -56.67 -34.15
CA GLN A 91 -43.74 -57.62 -35.00
C GLN A 91 -44.59 -58.64 -34.20
N GLY A 92 -44.84 -58.40 -32.91
CA GLY A 92 -45.71 -59.25 -32.09
C GLY A 92 -45.08 -60.58 -31.63
N LEU A 93 -45.92 -61.51 -31.18
CA LEU A 93 -45.54 -62.79 -30.54
C LEU A 93 -44.73 -63.77 -31.43
N ALA A 94 -44.55 -63.45 -32.72
CA ALA A 94 -43.75 -64.24 -33.66
C ALA A 94 -42.28 -63.77 -33.78
N SER A 95 -41.90 -62.73 -33.01
CA SER A 95 -40.55 -62.17 -33.01
C SER A 95 -39.54 -63.20 -32.46
N THR A 96 -38.47 -63.45 -33.21
CA THR A 96 -37.39 -64.33 -32.75
C THR A 96 -36.49 -63.60 -31.75
N ALA A 97 -35.73 -64.35 -30.93
CA ALA A 97 -34.72 -63.74 -30.04
C ALA A 97 -33.77 -62.80 -30.80
N THR A 98 -33.41 -63.13 -32.04
CA THR A 98 -32.61 -62.29 -32.94
C THR A 98 -33.25 -60.93 -33.21
N SER A 99 -34.56 -60.89 -33.51
CA SER A 99 -35.25 -59.61 -33.76
C SER A 99 -35.33 -58.70 -32.53
N LEU A 100 -35.35 -59.28 -31.32
CA LEU A 100 -35.30 -58.50 -30.07
C LEU A 100 -33.89 -57.96 -29.81
N GLU A 101 -32.85 -58.76 -30.08
CA GLU A 101 -31.46 -58.29 -30.01
C GLU A 101 -31.20 -57.14 -30.99
N ASP A 102 -31.65 -57.24 -32.24
CA ASP A 102 -31.47 -56.18 -33.24
C ASP A 102 -32.16 -54.87 -32.81
N GLN A 103 -33.34 -54.95 -32.19
CA GLN A 103 -34.04 -53.79 -31.62
C GLN A 103 -33.29 -53.17 -30.43
N LEU A 104 -32.79 -53.99 -29.50
CA LEU A 104 -32.01 -53.50 -28.36
C LEU A 104 -30.72 -52.83 -28.82
N ASP A 105 -30.07 -53.39 -29.84
CA ASP A 105 -28.88 -52.82 -30.46
C ASP A 105 -29.21 -51.48 -31.15
N GLN A 106 -30.32 -51.37 -31.88
CA GLN A 106 -30.78 -50.12 -32.49
C GLN A 106 -31.10 -49.03 -31.45
N ILE A 107 -31.81 -49.38 -30.36
CA ILE A 107 -32.10 -48.45 -29.25
C ILE A 107 -30.80 -47.98 -28.57
N THR A 108 -29.85 -48.89 -28.36
CA THR A 108 -28.55 -48.56 -27.76
C THR A 108 -27.78 -47.59 -28.64
N ARG A 109 -27.76 -47.80 -29.96
CA ARG A 109 -27.14 -46.88 -30.92
C ARG A 109 -27.81 -45.50 -30.91
N ALA A 110 -29.14 -45.45 -30.98
CA ALA A 110 -29.87 -44.18 -30.94
C ALA A 110 -29.63 -43.41 -29.62
N LEU A 111 -29.50 -44.10 -28.49
CA LEU A 111 -29.17 -43.46 -27.21
C LEU A 111 -27.74 -42.90 -27.19
N GLN A 112 -26.78 -43.60 -27.80
CA GLN A 112 -25.40 -43.11 -27.98
C GLN A 112 -25.37 -41.86 -28.88
N ASP A 113 -26.15 -41.87 -29.96
CA ASP A 113 -26.26 -40.77 -30.92
C ASP A 113 -26.90 -39.55 -30.23
N ALA A 114 -28.03 -39.74 -29.53
CA ALA A 114 -28.71 -38.69 -28.76
C ALA A 114 -27.81 -38.08 -27.65
N ARG A 115 -26.97 -38.89 -26.99
CA ARG A 115 -26.00 -38.37 -26.00
C ARG A 115 -24.93 -37.52 -26.66
N THR A 116 -24.47 -37.91 -27.85
CA THR A 116 -23.48 -37.15 -28.64
C THR A 116 -24.08 -35.84 -29.16
N ASP A 117 -25.33 -35.88 -29.62
CA ASP A 117 -26.08 -34.70 -30.05
C ASP A 117 -26.41 -33.78 -28.88
N ALA A 118 -26.77 -34.30 -27.70
CA ALA A 118 -26.95 -33.50 -26.50
C ALA A 118 -25.64 -32.82 -26.05
N ALA A 119 -24.51 -33.52 -26.13
CA ALA A 119 -23.20 -32.96 -25.81
C ALA A 119 -22.76 -31.87 -26.80
N THR A 120 -23.21 -31.92 -28.06
CA THR A 120 -22.86 -30.95 -29.10
C THR A 120 -23.88 -29.80 -29.25
N SER A 121 -25.15 -30.03 -28.91
CA SER A 121 -26.24 -29.03 -28.97
C SER A 121 -26.29 -28.13 -27.74
N LEU A 122 -25.65 -28.50 -26.62
CA LEU A 122 -25.50 -27.65 -25.44
C LEU A 122 -24.41 -26.56 -25.63
N ARG A 123 -24.34 -25.95 -26.82
CA ARG A 123 -23.61 -24.69 -27.01
C ARG A 123 -24.57 -23.57 -26.62
N VAL A 124 -24.42 -23.10 -25.38
CA VAL A 124 -25.14 -21.97 -24.78
C VAL A 124 -25.24 -20.82 -25.80
N SER A 125 -26.46 -20.33 -26.03
CA SER A 125 -26.75 -19.17 -26.88
C SER A 125 -25.93 -17.96 -26.42
N GLY A 126 -24.81 -17.75 -27.08
CA GLY A 126 -23.87 -16.67 -26.89
C GLY A 126 -22.80 -16.79 -27.97
N THR A 127 -22.38 -15.68 -28.56
CA THR A 127 -21.27 -15.69 -29.52
C THR A 127 -19.98 -15.76 -28.71
N TRP A 128 -19.41 -16.97 -28.63
CA TRP A 128 -18.16 -17.21 -27.92
C TRP A 128 -16.97 -17.01 -28.88
N ARG A 129 -15.90 -16.40 -28.38
CA ARG A 129 -14.59 -16.35 -29.03
C ARG A 129 -13.54 -16.92 -28.08
N THR A 130 -12.47 -17.50 -28.59
CA THR A 130 -11.50 -18.18 -27.71
C THR A 130 -10.73 -17.17 -26.88
N SER A 131 -10.36 -16.02 -27.44
CA SER A 131 -9.61 -14.95 -26.76
C SER A 131 -10.02 -13.56 -27.22
N LEU A 132 -9.59 -12.51 -26.50
CA LEU A 132 -9.74 -11.13 -26.94
C LEU A 132 -9.01 -10.87 -28.26
N ALA A 133 -7.81 -11.43 -28.44
CA ALA A 133 -7.05 -11.26 -29.67
C ALA A 133 -7.81 -11.81 -30.89
N GLU A 134 -8.44 -12.98 -30.75
CA GLU A 134 -9.30 -13.55 -31.80
C GLU A 134 -10.56 -12.71 -32.03
N LEU A 135 -11.19 -12.19 -30.98
CA LEU A 135 -12.36 -11.32 -31.11
C LEU A 135 -12.02 -10.04 -31.88
N LEU A 136 -10.89 -9.40 -31.60
CA LEU A 136 -10.46 -8.18 -32.31
C LEU A 136 -10.04 -8.48 -33.75
N ALA A 137 -9.45 -9.65 -34.02
CA ALA A 137 -9.07 -10.07 -35.37
C ALA A 137 -10.25 -10.59 -36.23
N ASP A 138 -11.44 -10.75 -35.63
CA ASP A 138 -12.61 -11.30 -36.31
C ASP A 138 -13.15 -10.34 -37.38
N SER A 139 -12.94 -10.69 -38.64
CA SER A 139 -13.43 -9.98 -39.83
C SER A 139 -14.81 -10.44 -40.31
N LEU A 140 -15.35 -11.51 -39.71
CA LEU A 140 -16.67 -12.07 -40.06
C LEU A 140 -17.78 -11.53 -39.16
N LEU A 141 -17.46 -11.14 -37.92
CA LEU A 141 -18.41 -10.49 -37.00
C LEU A 141 -18.85 -9.13 -37.59
N SER A 142 -20.14 -8.99 -37.89
CA SER A 142 -20.68 -7.82 -38.59
C SER A 142 -22.06 -7.41 -38.06
N TYR A 143 -22.49 -6.19 -38.40
CA TYR A 143 -23.86 -5.72 -38.17
C TYR A 143 -24.85 -6.15 -39.25
N GLU A 144 -24.37 -6.69 -40.37
CA GLU A 144 -25.16 -6.95 -41.58
C GLU A 144 -26.16 -8.10 -41.36
N PRO A 145 -27.48 -7.82 -41.35
CA PRO A 145 -28.48 -8.85 -41.12
C PRO A 145 -28.36 -10.02 -42.10
N GLY A 146 -28.35 -11.25 -41.57
CA GLY A 146 -28.34 -12.47 -42.37
C GLY A 146 -26.96 -13.07 -42.64
N GLN A 147 -25.87 -12.45 -42.14
CA GLN A 147 -24.54 -13.06 -42.12
C GLN A 147 -24.40 -14.04 -40.94
N ILE A 148 -23.56 -15.08 -41.12
CA ILE A 148 -23.36 -16.18 -40.15
C ILE A 148 -22.80 -15.70 -38.79
N ASN A 149 -22.28 -14.47 -38.72
CA ASN A 149 -21.83 -13.82 -37.48
C ASN A 149 -22.44 -12.42 -37.30
N THR A 150 -23.74 -12.28 -37.59
CA THR A 150 -24.45 -11.02 -37.31
C THR A 150 -24.56 -10.81 -35.80
N ALA A 151 -24.12 -9.66 -35.29
CA ALA A 151 -24.33 -9.26 -33.91
C ALA A 151 -25.11 -7.94 -33.86
N GLY A 152 -26.36 -7.99 -33.38
CA GLY A 152 -27.17 -6.79 -33.18
C GLY A 152 -26.72 -6.01 -31.94
N ALA A 153 -27.03 -4.72 -31.89
CA ALA A 153 -26.81 -3.90 -30.70
C ALA A 153 -27.48 -4.52 -29.46
N GLY A 154 -26.81 -4.45 -28.31
CA GLY A 154 -27.20 -5.10 -27.05
C GLY A 154 -26.89 -6.60 -26.98
N ALA A 155 -26.38 -7.22 -28.06
CA ALA A 155 -25.93 -8.60 -28.00
C ALA A 155 -24.70 -8.72 -27.08
N ARG A 156 -24.61 -9.83 -26.35
CA ARG A 156 -23.48 -10.11 -25.45
C ARG A 156 -22.48 -11.05 -26.09
N ILE A 157 -21.21 -10.67 -26.05
CA ILE A 157 -20.07 -11.47 -26.49
C ILE A 157 -19.20 -11.79 -25.28
N THR A 158 -18.64 -13.00 -25.20
CA THR A 158 -17.74 -13.39 -24.10
C THR A 158 -16.52 -14.12 -24.66
N THR A 159 -15.33 -13.80 -24.14
CA THR A 159 -14.09 -14.51 -24.47
C THR A 159 -13.86 -15.67 -23.50
N LEU A 160 -13.49 -16.84 -24.02
CA LEU A 160 -13.35 -18.07 -23.22
C LEU A 160 -12.05 -18.10 -22.40
N ALA A 161 -10.95 -17.61 -22.96
CA ALA A 161 -9.63 -17.67 -22.32
C ALA A 161 -9.54 -16.72 -21.12
N GLU A 162 -10.05 -15.49 -21.26
CA GLU A 162 -9.95 -14.47 -20.23
C GLU A 162 -11.24 -14.30 -19.41
N GLY A 163 -12.39 -14.75 -19.94
CA GLY A 163 -13.69 -14.55 -19.30
C GLY A 163 -14.24 -13.13 -19.41
N PHE A 164 -13.72 -12.31 -20.34
CA PHE A 164 -14.20 -10.94 -20.53
C PHE A 164 -15.55 -10.93 -21.24
N ALA A 165 -16.42 -10.01 -20.85
CA ALA A 165 -17.73 -9.83 -21.46
C ALA A 165 -17.83 -8.46 -22.14
N TYR A 166 -18.56 -8.42 -23.25
CA TYR A 166 -18.78 -7.24 -24.06
C TYR A 166 -20.25 -7.13 -24.43
N GLU A 167 -20.74 -5.90 -24.53
CA GLU A 167 -22.01 -5.58 -25.15
C GLU A 167 -21.74 -4.95 -26.53
N VAL A 168 -22.45 -5.43 -27.55
CA VAL A 168 -22.36 -4.88 -28.90
C VAL A 168 -23.02 -3.52 -28.91
N ALA A 169 -22.24 -2.48 -29.23
CA ALA A 169 -22.73 -1.12 -29.37
C ALA A 169 -23.55 -0.98 -30.66
N GLU A 170 -24.30 0.12 -30.77
CA GLU A 170 -24.87 0.53 -32.06
C GLU A 170 -23.76 0.76 -33.09
N SER A 171 -24.00 0.44 -34.37
CA SER A 171 -23.01 0.62 -35.43
C SER A 171 -22.54 2.07 -35.58
N SER A 172 -23.39 3.02 -35.20
CA SER A 172 -23.12 4.46 -35.19
C SER A 172 -22.44 4.97 -33.92
N ALA A 173 -22.24 4.14 -32.89
CA ALA A 173 -21.66 4.55 -31.61
C ALA A 173 -20.23 5.11 -31.78
N THR A 174 -19.96 6.26 -31.17
CA THR A 174 -18.64 6.93 -31.20
C THR A 174 -17.86 6.79 -29.89
N ASP A 175 -18.52 6.34 -28.85
CA ASP A 175 -18.04 6.15 -27.47
C ASP A 175 -17.72 4.68 -27.14
N HIS A 176 -17.69 3.81 -28.15
CA HIS A 176 -17.35 2.41 -27.98
C HIS A 176 -15.91 2.21 -27.48
N HIS A 177 -15.66 1.10 -26.78
CA HIS A 177 -14.35 0.80 -26.19
C HIS A 177 -13.40 0.09 -27.17
N LEU A 178 -13.97 -0.81 -27.98
CA LEU A 178 -13.25 -1.64 -28.93
C LEU A 178 -14.02 -1.75 -30.25
N GLU A 179 -13.30 -2.03 -31.33
CA GLU A 179 -13.87 -2.33 -32.64
C GLU A 179 -13.17 -3.58 -33.18
N THR A 180 -13.92 -4.55 -33.69
CA THR A 180 -13.37 -5.75 -34.33
C THR A 180 -12.93 -5.45 -35.77
N ALA A 181 -12.14 -6.34 -36.39
CA ALA A 181 -11.74 -6.20 -37.79
C ALA A 181 -12.94 -6.17 -38.77
N GLY A 182 -14.07 -6.76 -38.39
CA GLY A 182 -15.34 -6.71 -39.13
C GLY A 182 -16.18 -5.45 -38.88
N GLY A 183 -15.69 -4.51 -38.05
CA GLY A 183 -16.33 -3.22 -37.77
C GLY A 183 -17.38 -3.24 -36.67
N VAL A 184 -17.49 -4.33 -35.88
CA VAL A 184 -18.43 -4.41 -34.75
C VAL A 184 -17.83 -3.70 -33.55
N LYS A 185 -18.58 -2.75 -33.01
CA LYS A 185 -18.20 -1.92 -31.87
C LYS A 185 -18.68 -2.54 -30.57
N LEU A 186 -17.84 -2.47 -29.54
CA LEU A 186 -18.05 -3.17 -28.28
C LEU A 186 -17.86 -2.23 -27.09
N TYR A 187 -18.79 -2.29 -26.14
CA TYR A 187 -18.60 -1.80 -24.78
C TYR A 187 -18.10 -2.95 -23.92
N VAL A 188 -16.96 -2.76 -23.26
CA VAL A 188 -16.51 -3.66 -22.19
C VAL A 188 -17.55 -3.66 -21.07
N LEU A 189 -17.91 -4.84 -20.56
CA LEU A 189 -18.76 -5.01 -19.40
C LEU A 189 -17.93 -5.31 -18.14
N PRO A 190 -18.36 -4.86 -16.95
CA PRO A 190 -17.66 -5.13 -15.70
C PRO A 190 -17.70 -6.62 -15.35
N VAL A 191 -16.57 -7.14 -14.87
CA VAL A 191 -16.46 -8.48 -14.30
C VAL A 191 -17.24 -8.53 -13.00
N ALA A 192 -18.17 -9.49 -12.91
CA ALA A 192 -19.10 -9.67 -11.79
C ALA A 192 -19.95 -8.41 -11.45
N GLY A 193 -20.02 -7.41 -12.33
CA GLY A 193 -20.74 -6.16 -12.05
C GLY A 193 -20.02 -5.19 -11.10
N GLU A 194 -18.78 -5.48 -10.69
CA GLU A 194 -18.08 -4.72 -9.63
C GLU A 194 -16.79 -4.05 -10.09
N ALA A 195 -16.16 -4.56 -11.15
CA ALA A 195 -14.87 -4.05 -11.60
C ALA A 195 -14.68 -4.17 -13.11
N TYR A 196 -13.99 -3.19 -13.69
CA TYR A 196 -13.45 -3.31 -15.04
C TYR A 196 -12.07 -3.95 -15.00
N HIS A 197 -11.78 -4.88 -15.92
CA HIS A 197 -10.44 -5.43 -16.08
C HIS A 197 -9.76 -4.74 -17.26
N LEU A 198 -8.62 -4.08 -17.02
CA LEU A 198 -7.98 -3.24 -18.05
C LEU A 198 -7.59 -4.02 -19.30
N ALA A 199 -7.19 -5.29 -19.18
CA ALA A 199 -6.90 -6.13 -20.35
C ALA A 199 -8.11 -6.29 -21.30
N ALA A 200 -9.34 -6.18 -20.80
CA ALA A 200 -10.54 -6.22 -21.65
C ALA A 200 -10.68 -4.98 -22.54
N PHE A 201 -9.92 -3.91 -22.31
CA PHE A 201 -9.86 -2.72 -23.17
C PHE A 201 -8.80 -2.83 -24.27
N GLY A 202 -8.14 -3.99 -24.42
CA GLY A 202 -7.17 -4.25 -25.48
C GLY A 202 -5.86 -3.48 -25.33
N ILE A 203 -5.35 -3.35 -24.10
CA ILE A 203 -4.00 -2.80 -23.87
C ILE A 203 -2.92 -3.71 -24.43
N ALA A 204 -1.77 -3.14 -24.78
CA ALA A 204 -0.60 -3.87 -25.22
C ALA A 204 0.13 -4.53 -24.03
N ASN A 205 0.28 -3.83 -22.89
CA ASN A 205 0.93 -4.32 -21.68
C ASN A 205 2.35 -4.88 -21.90
N ASP A 206 3.07 -4.29 -22.86
CA ASP A 206 4.42 -4.69 -23.27
C ASP A 206 5.52 -3.77 -22.72
N GLY A 207 5.12 -2.75 -21.96
CA GLY A 207 5.98 -1.71 -21.42
C GLY A 207 6.56 -0.76 -22.45
N VAL A 208 6.17 -0.83 -23.72
CA VAL A 208 6.73 -0.03 -24.81
C VAL A 208 5.65 0.81 -25.48
N THR A 209 4.53 0.17 -25.81
CA THR A 209 3.36 0.81 -26.40
C THR A 209 2.69 1.70 -25.35
N ASP A 210 2.32 2.91 -25.74
CA ASP A 210 1.59 3.84 -24.86
C ASP A 210 0.15 3.38 -24.68
N ASP A 211 -0.14 2.80 -23.52
CA ASP A 211 -1.44 2.29 -23.10
C ASP A 211 -2.31 3.38 -22.45
N PHE A 212 -1.83 4.64 -22.36
CA PHE A 212 -2.51 5.71 -21.63
C PHE A 212 -3.96 5.93 -22.07
N ALA A 213 -4.22 5.99 -23.38
CA ALA A 213 -5.57 6.23 -23.89
C ALA A 213 -6.56 5.12 -23.47
N LYS A 214 -6.12 3.86 -23.46
CA LYS A 214 -6.92 2.71 -23.02
C LYS A 214 -7.12 2.68 -21.51
N LEU A 215 -6.08 3.03 -20.76
CA LEU A 215 -6.17 3.18 -19.31
C LEU A 215 -7.14 4.29 -18.91
N ARG A 216 -7.07 5.45 -19.58
CA ARG A 216 -8.00 6.57 -19.38
C ARG A 216 -9.43 6.17 -19.74
N GLN A 217 -9.64 5.50 -20.87
CA GLN A 217 -10.96 4.99 -21.28
C GLN A 217 -11.55 4.02 -20.24
N ALA A 218 -10.74 3.13 -19.67
CA ALA A 218 -11.20 2.23 -18.61
C ALA A 218 -11.54 2.96 -17.31
N ALA A 219 -10.75 3.96 -16.92
CA ALA A 219 -11.02 4.81 -15.77
C ALA A 219 -12.30 5.67 -15.96
N ASP A 220 -12.51 6.19 -17.16
CA ASP A 220 -13.74 6.91 -17.53
C ASP A 220 -14.95 5.97 -17.47
N ALA A 221 -14.83 4.73 -17.95
CA ALA A 221 -15.87 3.73 -17.83
C ALA A 221 -16.21 3.41 -16.36
N CYS A 222 -15.21 3.34 -15.46
CA CYS A 222 -15.45 3.21 -14.02
C CYS A 222 -16.29 4.38 -13.49
N ARG A 223 -15.87 5.61 -13.78
CA ARG A 223 -16.55 6.84 -13.34
C ARG A 223 -17.99 6.90 -13.86
N ASP A 224 -18.16 6.75 -15.17
CA ASP A 224 -19.42 7.04 -15.85
C ASP A 224 -20.49 5.96 -15.57
N ASN A 225 -20.09 4.73 -15.23
CA ASN A 225 -20.99 3.63 -14.88
C ASN A 225 -21.12 3.41 -13.36
N ALA A 226 -20.55 4.29 -12.53
CA ALA A 226 -20.49 4.13 -11.07
C ALA A 226 -19.91 2.77 -10.63
N ILE A 227 -18.95 2.25 -11.41
CA ILE A 227 -18.23 1.02 -11.09
C ILE A 227 -17.02 1.40 -10.27
N ALA A 228 -16.95 0.86 -9.06
CA ALA A 228 -15.94 1.26 -8.09
C ALA A 228 -14.51 0.96 -8.58
N ASN A 229 -14.28 -0.18 -9.23
CA ASN A 229 -12.93 -0.74 -9.28
C ASN A 229 -12.38 -0.94 -10.70
N LEU A 230 -11.10 -0.65 -10.89
CA LEU A 230 -10.29 -0.96 -12.06
C LEU A 230 -9.21 -1.96 -11.68
N ILE A 231 -9.19 -3.13 -12.34
CA ILE A 231 -8.20 -4.18 -12.14
C ILE A 231 -7.15 -4.09 -13.24
N LEU A 232 -5.89 -3.98 -12.84
CA LEU A 232 -4.74 -3.95 -13.74
C LEU A 232 -4.11 -5.34 -13.82
N PRO A 233 -3.83 -5.87 -15.02
CA PRO A 233 -3.13 -7.15 -15.16
C PRO A 233 -1.69 -7.05 -14.64
N ALA A 234 -1.06 -8.20 -14.38
CA ALA A 234 0.39 -8.26 -14.24
C ALA A 234 1.05 -7.90 -15.58
N GLY A 235 2.21 -7.25 -15.54
CA GLY A 235 2.92 -6.80 -16.74
C GLY A 235 3.48 -5.38 -16.60
N GLU A 236 3.91 -4.83 -17.72
CA GLU A 236 4.38 -3.45 -17.82
C GLU A 236 3.40 -2.65 -18.69
N ILE A 237 2.76 -1.66 -18.09
CA ILE A 237 1.85 -0.73 -18.76
C ILE A 237 2.61 0.59 -18.87
N TYR A 238 2.90 1.03 -20.08
CA TYR A 238 3.55 2.32 -20.30
C TYR A 238 2.50 3.41 -20.53
N CYS A 239 2.64 4.52 -19.83
CA CYS A 239 1.76 5.68 -19.90
C CYS A 239 2.60 6.92 -20.21
N ALA A 240 2.38 7.55 -21.37
CA ALA A 240 3.13 8.75 -21.73
C ALA A 240 2.70 10.01 -20.94
N GLN A 241 1.57 9.96 -20.24
CA GLN A 241 0.94 11.09 -19.53
C GLN A 241 0.57 10.71 -18.08
N GLU A 242 0.33 11.74 -17.26
CA GLU A 242 -0.16 11.59 -15.89
C GLU A 242 -1.55 10.94 -15.88
N LEU A 243 -1.75 9.92 -15.03
CA LEU A 243 -3.07 9.33 -14.81
C LEU A 243 -3.80 10.08 -13.70
N GLU A 244 -4.83 10.84 -14.07
CA GLU A 244 -5.76 11.44 -13.12
C GLU A 244 -6.70 10.37 -12.55
N PHE A 245 -6.59 10.10 -11.25
CA PHE A 245 -7.60 9.37 -10.50
C PHE A 245 -8.65 10.39 -10.04
N ASP A 246 -9.82 10.36 -10.65
CA ASP A 246 -10.86 11.38 -10.53
C ASP A 246 -12.26 10.79 -10.26
N TRP A 247 -12.36 9.57 -9.74
CA TRP A 247 -13.61 8.96 -9.29
C TRP A 247 -13.42 8.30 -7.93
N GLN A 248 -14.52 8.07 -7.21
CA GLN A 248 -14.48 7.38 -5.92
C GLN A 248 -14.47 5.87 -6.14
N GLY A 249 -13.28 5.28 -6.06
CA GLY A 249 -13.11 3.88 -6.42
C GLY A 249 -11.72 3.35 -6.13
N GLY A 250 -11.37 2.21 -6.72
CA GLY A 250 -10.05 1.59 -6.52
C GLY A 250 -9.35 1.20 -7.81
N ILE A 251 -8.02 1.37 -7.85
CA ILE A 251 -7.13 0.78 -8.85
C ILE A 251 -6.34 -0.33 -8.16
N TYR A 252 -6.51 -1.56 -8.63
CA TYR A 252 -5.91 -2.76 -8.04
C TYR A 252 -4.99 -3.44 -9.05
N GLY A 253 -3.70 -3.49 -8.74
CA GLY A 253 -2.75 -4.33 -9.47
C GLY A 253 -2.78 -5.78 -9.03
N ALA A 254 -2.19 -6.66 -9.83
CA ALA A 254 -2.02 -8.07 -9.51
C ALA A 254 -1.09 -8.30 -8.30
N LYS A 255 -0.07 -7.44 -8.14
CA LYS A 255 0.88 -7.47 -7.01
C LYS A 255 1.79 -6.22 -7.02
N GLY A 256 1.95 -5.58 -5.85
CA GLY A 256 3.00 -4.60 -5.62
C GLY A 256 4.28 -5.29 -5.14
N SER A 257 5.32 -5.36 -5.97
CA SER A 257 6.63 -5.85 -5.51
C SER A 257 7.49 -4.69 -5.01
N PRO A 258 8.14 -4.82 -3.85
CA PRO A 258 9.14 -3.86 -3.40
C PRO A 258 10.45 -3.92 -4.21
N PHE A 259 10.63 -4.95 -5.06
CA PHE A 259 11.84 -5.16 -5.85
C PHE A 259 11.53 -5.18 -7.35
N LYS A 260 12.30 -4.39 -8.12
CA LYS A 260 12.22 -4.33 -9.59
C LYS A 260 12.38 -5.73 -10.20
N GLY A 261 11.51 -6.07 -11.15
CA GLY A 261 11.73 -7.18 -12.09
C GLY A 261 10.99 -8.50 -11.82
N THR A 262 10.03 -8.55 -10.91
CA THR A 262 9.15 -9.72 -10.82
C THR A 262 8.06 -9.62 -11.89
N ALA A 263 8.12 -10.50 -12.91
CA ALA A 263 7.16 -10.55 -14.01
C ALA A 263 5.68 -10.71 -13.58
N SER A 264 5.44 -11.09 -12.32
CA SER A 264 4.12 -11.25 -11.73
C SER A 264 3.50 -9.97 -11.13
N CYS A 265 4.13 -8.80 -11.32
CA CYS A 265 3.66 -7.53 -10.75
C CYS A 265 3.07 -6.62 -11.81
N THR A 266 2.09 -5.81 -11.42
CA THR A 266 1.59 -4.70 -12.23
C THR A 266 2.57 -3.54 -12.11
N ARG A 267 3.13 -3.10 -13.24
CA ARG A 267 4.05 -1.97 -13.31
C ARG A 267 3.50 -0.89 -14.23
N LEU A 268 3.22 0.28 -13.68
CA LEU A 268 2.93 1.49 -14.45
C LEU A 268 4.25 2.24 -14.68
N CYS A 269 4.58 2.47 -15.94
CA CYS A 269 5.82 3.11 -16.36
C CYS A 269 5.52 4.47 -17.00
N PHE A 270 6.21 5.52 -16.57
CA PHE A 270 6.02 6.88 -17.05
C PHE A 270 7.34 7.45 -17.59
N PRO A 271 7.34 8.35 -18.58
CA PRO A 271 8.55 9.05 -18.99
C PRO A 271 9.01 10.05 -17.92
N PRO A 272 10.23 10.61 -18.01
CA PRO A 272 10.70 11.64 -17.09
C PRO A 272 9.96 12.96 -17.30
N GLY A 273 9.85 13.75 -16.23
CA GLY A 273 9.06 15.00 -16.23
C GLY A 273 7.55 14.81 -16.13
N THR A 274 7.05 13.57 -16.20
CA THR A 274 5.64 13.23 -16.07
C THR A 274 5.35 12.69 -14.68
N ASN A 275 4.28 13.19 -14.04
CA ASN A 275 3.78 12.58 -12.81
C ASN A 275 3.18 11.19 -13.12
N GLY A 276 3.24 10.26 -12.16
CA GLY A 276 2.61 8.95 -12.32
C GLY A 276 1.08 9.04 -12.17
N ILE A 277 0.60 8.91 -10.94
CA ILE A 277 -0.84 8.95 -10.62
C ILE A 277 -1.14 10.20 -9.77
N ARG A 278 -2.24 10.89 -10.08
CA ARG A 278 -2.75 12.03 -9.28
C ARG A 278 -4.13 11.72 -8.71
N PHE A 279 -4.28 11.73 -7.38
CA PHE A 279 -5.58 11.77 -6.72
C PHE A 279 -6.15 13.18 -6.82
N CYS A 280 -7.15 13.35 -7.67
CA CYS A 280 -7.68 14.66 -8.03
C CYS A 280 -8.82 15.08 -7.11
N ARG A 281 -8.91 16.38 -6.87
CA ARG A 281 -10.10 17.04 -6.33
C ARG A 281 -10.94 17.51 -7.52
N ALA A 282 -12.23 17.73 -7.34
CA ALA A 282 -13.10 18.25 -8.42
C ALA A 282 -12.54 19.51 -9.11
N ALA A 283 -11.85 20.37 -8.35
CA ALA A 283 -11.24 21.59 -8.88
C ALA A 283 -9.88 21.39 -9.57
N THR A 284 -9.20 20.26 -9.35
CA THR A 284 -7.92 19.92 -10.01
C THR A 284 -8.07 18.90 -11.13
N SER A 285 -9.17 18.15 -11.19
CA SER A 285 -9.44 17.19 -12.25
C SER A 285 -9.85 17.86 -13.55
N THR A 286 -9.35 17.35 -14.67
CA THR A 286 -9.79 17.74 -16.02
C THR A 286 -11.25 17.38 -16.31
N SER A 287 -11.78 16.33 -15.68
CA SER A 287 -13.18 15.89 -15.85
C SER A 287 -14.15 16.55 -14.86
N GLY A 288 -13.62 17.25 -13.84
CA GLY A 288 -14.39 17.73 -12.70
C GLY A 288 -14.68 16.65 -11.63
N GLY A 289 -14.13 15.45 -11.81
CA GLY A 289 -14.28 14.33 -10.88
C GLY A 289 -13.44 14.47 -9.59
N TRP A 290 -13.72 13.64 -8.60
CA TRP A 290 -13.05 13.67 -7.29
C TRP A 290 -12.60 12.28 -6.82
N ALA A 291 -11.45 12.23 -6.15
CA ALA A 291 -10.80 11.00 -5.72
C ALA A 291 -10.94 10.74 -4.22
N ASP A 292 -11.80 11.48 -3.51
CA ASP A 292 -11.94 11.32 -2.06
C ASP A 292 -12.30 9.87 -1.70
N ASP A 293 -11.50 9.28 -0.82
CA ASP A 293 -11.55 7.87 -0.38
C ASP A 293 -11.17 6.84 -1.44
N SER A 294 -10.50 7.26 -2.51
CA SER A 294 -10.04 6.34 -3.54
C SER A 294 -8.85 5.50 -3.10
N ILE A 295 -8.73 4.30 -3.65
CA ILE A 295 -7.72 3.31 -3.25
C ILE A 295 -6.79 2.99 -4.42
N LEU A 296 -5.50 3.14 -4.23
CA LEU A 296 -4.48 2.58 -5.11
C LEU A 296 -3.78 1.44 -4.39
N GLN A 297 -3.83 0.23 -4.95
CA GLN A 297 -3.34 -0.95 -4.25
C GLN A 297 -2.59 -1.92 -5.16
N ASP A 298 -1.50 -2.50 -4.63
CA ASP A 298 -0.75 -3.57 -5.29
C ASP A 298 -0.16 -3.19 -6.66
N VAL A 299 0.30 -1.94 -6.80
CA VAL A 299 0.90 -1.40 -8.02
C VAL A 299 2.34 -0.95 -7.78
N GLN A 300 3.22 -1.20 -8.74
CA GLN A 300 4.51 -0.53 -8.83
C GLN A 300 4.46 0.58 -9.88
N ILE A 301 4.99 1.75 -9.54
CA ILE A 301 5.04 2.94 -10.38
C ILE A 301 6.52 3.30 -10.58
N GLU A 302 6.94 3.39 -11.83
CA GLU A 302 8.33 3.67 -12.20
C GLU A 302 8.42 4.78 -13.24
N CYS A 303 9.38 5.68 -13.06
CA CYS A 303 9.81 6.58 -14.12
C CYS A 303 10.91 5.93 -14.96
N ARG A 304 10.76 5.93 -16.28
CA ARG A 304 11.72 5.46 -17.27
C ARG A 304 12.43 6.63 -17.92
N GLY A 305 13.72 6.77 -17.65
CA GLY A 305 14.59 7.68 -18.39
C GLY A 305 15.48 8.49 -17.48
N ASP A 306 16.04 9.56 -18.04
CA ASP A 306 16.95 10.44 -17.31
C ASP A 306 16.17 11.29 -16.32
N ASN A 307 16.69 11.35 -15.09
CA ASN A 307 16.03 12.04 -13.99
C ASN A 307 16.50 13.48 -13.84
N SER A 308 16.68 14.14 -14.97
CA SER A 308 17.12 15.53 -15.08
C SER A 308 16.00 16.52 -14.70
N ASP A 309 14.75 16.16 -14.97
CA ASP A 309 13.59 17.03 -14.76
C ASP A 309 12.82 16.69 -13.48
N SER A 310 13.03 17.45 -12.41
CA SER A 310 12.40 17.22 -11.10
C SER A 310 10.89 17.42 -11.00
N THR A 311 10.21 17.78 -12.09
CA THR A 311 8.79 18.13 -12.04
C THR A 311 7.88 16.90 -11.95
N GLY A 312 8.37 15.71 -12.35
CA GLY A 312 7.61 14.47 -12.29
C GLY A 312 7.71 13.77 -10.94
N HIS A 313 6.57 13.59 -10.26
CA HIS A 313 6.38 12.87 -9.00
C HIS A 313 5.68 11.52 -9.23
N GLY A 314 5.90 10.52 -8.39
CA GLY A 314 5.29 9.21 -8.62
C GLY A 314 3.80 9.14 -8.31
N VAL A 315 3.42 9.49 -7.09
CA VAL A 315 2.02 9.62 -6.67
C VAL A 315 1.80 11.03 -6.14
N VAL A 316 0.84 11.76 -6.70
CA VAL A 316 0.43 13.09 -6.26
C VAL A 316 -0.94 13.00 -5.60
N MET A 317 -1.13 13.67 -4.46
CA MET A 317 -2.42 13.73 -3.78
C MET A 317 -2.88 15.18 -3.58
N ASP A 318 -3.85 15.61 -4.39
CA ASP A 318 -4.58 16.86 -4.21
C ASP A 318 -5.88 16.67 -3.40
N ALA A 319 -6.34 15.43 -3.33
CA ALA A 319 -7.51 14.95 -2.61
C ALA A 319 -7.12 13.85 -1.61
N ARG A 320 -8.04 13.50 -0.71
CA ARG A 320 -7.85 12.40 0.24
C ARG A 320 -7.82 11.06 -0.50
N GLY A 321 -6.77 10.26 -0.30
CA GLY A 321 -6.63 8.95 -0.91
C GLY A 321 -5.94 7.93 -0.02
N VAL A 322 -6.06 6.67 -0.41
CA VAL A 322 -5.46 5.52 0.27
C VAL A 322 -4.50 4.81 -0.69
N CYS A 323 -3.26 4.59 -0.28
CA CYS A 323 -2.31 3.74 -1.00
C CYS A 323 -1.93 2.53 -0.16
N VAL A 324 -2.05 1.33 -0.71
CA VAL A 324 -1.75 0.07 -0.02
C VAL A 324 -0.78 -0.78 -0.83
N ARG A 325 0.40 -1.08 -0.29
CA ARG A 325 1.46 -1.86 -0.97
C ARG A 325 1.84 -1.28 -2.34
N VAL A 326 1.89 0.05 -2.42
CA VAL A 326 2.31 0.78 -3.61
C VAL A 326 3.82 1.03 -3.56
N SER A 327 4.53 0.72 -4.64
CA SER A 327 5.98 0.94 -4.74
C SER A 327 6.26 2.00 -5.80
N VAL A 328 6.87 3.11 -5.41
CA VAL A 328 7.23 4.21 -6.31
C VAL A 328 8.73 4.30 -6.44
N GLN A 329 9.24 4.34 -7.67
CA GLN A 329 10.67 4.43 -7.87
C GLN A 329 11.14 5.22 -9.08
N GLY A 330 12.35 5.75 -8.93
CA GLY A 330 13.11 6.32 -10.02
C GLY A 330 12.54 7.64 -10.55
N PHE A 331 11.52 8.23 -9.93
CA PHE A 331 11.00 9.53 -10.33
C PHE A 331 12.05 10.62 -10.09
N PRO A 332 12.12 11.66 -10.92
CA PRO A 332 13.04 12.77 -10.72
C PRO A 332 12.58 13.74 -9.61
N GLY A 333 11.28 13.81 -9.32
CA GLY A 333 10.71 14.49 -8.16
C GLY A 333 10.63 13.59 -6.94
N ASP A 334 9.53 13.70 -6.21
CA ASP A 334 9.25 12.91 -5.01
C ASP A 334 8.59 11.57 -5.37
N GLY A 335 8.72 10.58 -4.49
CA GLY A 335 7.98 9.33 -4.65
C GLY A 335 6.49 9.53 -4.40
N PHE A 336 6.13 9.83 -3.16
CA PHE A 336 4.78 10.25 -2.77
C PHE A 336 4.80 11.75 -2.46
N HIS A 337 3.95 12.51 -3.14
CA HIS A 337 3.86 13.97 -3.06
C HIS A 337 2.45 14.37 -2.65
N ILE A 338 2.27 14.67 -1.38
CA ILE A 338 1.00 15.07 -0.77
C ILE A 338 1.11 16.55 -0.42
N GLU A 339 0.66 17.41 -1.33
CA GLU A 339 0.70 18.87 -1.15
C GLU A 339 -0.70 19.46 -1.34
N ALA A 340 -1.32 19.89 -0.25
CA ALA A 340 -2.66 20.44 -0.28
C ALA A 340 -2.84 21.62 0.67
N THR A 341 -3.51 22.65 0.17
CA THR A 341 -3.92 23.83 0.93
C THR A 341 -5.18 24.40 0.28
N ALA A 342 -6.20 24.70 1.08
CA ALA A 342 -7.49 25.22 0.62
C ALA A 342 -7.37 26.63 0.00
N ALA A 343 -6.31 27.36 0.33
CA ALA A 343 -5.98 28.65 -0.28
C ALA A 343 -5.27 28.53 -1.64
N ALA A 344 -4.88 27.32 -2.07
CA ALA A 344 -4.34 27.11 -3.40
C ALA A 344 -5.41 27.42 -4.48
N THR A 345 -4.95 27.74 -5.69
CA THR A 345 -5.83 27.90 -6.85
C THR A 345 -5.40 26.91 -7.93
N PRO A 346 -6.18 25.84 -8.18
CA PRO A 346 -7.43 25.45 -7.50
C PRO A 346 -7.23 24.99 -6.04
N PRO A 347 -8.30 25.04 -5.21
CA PRO A 347 -8.23 24.61 -3.80
C PRO A 347 -8.06 23.10 -3.69
N LYS A 348 -7.16 22.68 -2.81
CA LYS A 348 -6.81 21.26 -2.55
C LYS A 348 -7.09 20.90 -1.09
N ASN A 349 -7.34 19.62 -0.82
CA ASN A 349 -7.46 19.10 0.55
C ASN A 349 -7.21 17.59 0.55
N ALA A 350 -6.10 17.17 1.15
CA ALA A 350 -5.74 15.77 1.28
C ALA A 350 -5.72 15.33 2.75
N ASN A 351 -6.43 16.01 3.66
CA ASN A 351 -6.53 15.54 5.05
C ASN A 351 -7.03 14.09 5.11
N LEU A 352 -6.61 13.34 6.12
CA LEU A 352 -6.95 11.92 6.32
C LEU A 352 -6.44 10.99 5.19
N TRP A 353 -5.32 11.34 4.54
CA TRP A 353 -4.63 10.44 3.64
C TRP A 353 -4.11 9.19 4.38
N THR A 354 -4.04 8.03 3.71
CA THR A 354 -3.51 6.78 4.30
C THR A 354 -2.50 6.13 3.38
N LEU A 355 -1.33 5.78 3.92
CA LEU A 355 -0.28 5.00 3.24
C LEU A 355 0.04 3.73 4.04
N GLU A 356 -0.26 2.56 3.51
CA GLU A 356 0.02 1.28 4.18
C GLU A 356 1.01 0.45 3.37
N ARG A 357 2.15 0.09 3.99
CA ARG A 357 3.22 -0.72 3.39
C ARG A 357 3.69 -0.20 2.04
N CYS A 358 3.67 1.13 1.87
CA CYS A 358 4.12 1.78 0.66
C CYS A 358 5.65 1.92 0.66
N ARG A 359 6.25 1.93 -0.52
CA ARG A 359 7.70 2.04 -0.68
C ARG A 359 8.07 3.17 -1.63
N SER A 360 9.05 3.96 -1.26
CA SER A 360 9.61 5.03 -2.07
C SER A 360 11.11 4.85 -2.24
N ASN A 361 11.57 4.60 -3.47
CA ASN A 361 12.94 4.16 -3.73
C ASN A 361 13.61 4.91 -4.88
N ARG A 362 14.83 5.41 -4.66
CA ARG A 362 15.66 6.05 -5.70
C ARG A 362 14.99 7.24 -6.40
N ASN A 363 14.06 7.92 -5.74
CA ASN A 363 13.46 9.14 -6.28
C ASN A 363 14.44 10.32 -6.17
N GLY A 364 14.28 11.33 -7.01
CA GLY A 364 15.25 12.40 -7.18
C GLY A 364 15.22 13.41 -6.06
N ARG A 365 14.05 13.62 -5.45
CA ARG A 365 13.86 14.45 -4.26
C ARG A 365 13.52 13.58 -3.06
N ASP A 366 12.33 13.71 -2.50
CA ASP A 366 11.97 13.06 -1.26
C ASP A 366 11.33 11.70 -1.47
N GLY A 367 11.41 10.85 -0.44
CA GLY A 367 10.69 9.59 -0.45
C GLY A 367 9.18 9.82 -0.35
N PHE A 368 8.79 10.43 0.76
CA PHE A 368 7.44 10.85 1.11
C PHE A 368 7.50 12.34 1.46
N PHE A 369 6.84 13.17 0.65
CA PHE A 369 6.76 14.62 0.81
C PHE A 369 5.34 15.01 1.19
N ILE A 370 5.16 15.51 2.41
CA ILE A 370 3.89 15.98 2.95
C ILE A 370 4.04 17.46 3.30
N ASP A 371 3.28 18.33 2.64
CA ASP A 371 3.36 19.78 2.86
C ASP A 371 2.00 20.49 2.69
N GLY A 372 1.82 21.57 3.45
CA GLY A 372 0.63 22.43 3.35
C GLY A 372 -0.32 22.37 4.55
N ALA A 373 -1.31 23.26 4.52
CA ALA A 373 -2.26 23.44 5.61
C ALA A 373 -3.38 22.40 5.66
N ASP A 374 -3.59 21.64 4.58
CA ASP A 374 -4.70 20.69 4.41
C ASP A 374 -4.21 19.28 4.05
N VAL A 375 -3.11 18.85 4.66
CA VAL A 375 -2.51 17.50 4.54
C VAL A 375 -2.34 16.83 5.91
N ASN A 376 -3.30 17.06 6.80
CA ASN A 376 -3.21 16.68 8.22
C ASN A 376 -4.01 15.42 8.56
N ALA A 377 -3.77 14.91 9.76
CA ALA A 377 -4.44 13.74 10.31
C ALA A 377 -4.36 12.52 9.39
N GLY A 378 -3.34 12.48 8.53
CA GLY A 378 -3.00 11.32 7.74
C GLY A 378 -2.18 10.31 8.53
N GLU A 379 -2.07 9.10 7.97
CA GLU A 379 -1.35 8.00 8.58
C GLU A 379 -0.47 7.24 7.58
N ALA A 380 0.72 6.85 8.02
CA ALA A 380 1.64 6.01 7.27
C ALA A 380 2.08 4.81 8.14
N ILE A 381 1.79 3.59 7.69
CA ILE A 381 2.04 2.35 8.44
C ILE A 381 2.97 1.44 7.66
N GLY A 382 4.12 1.09 8.22
CA GLY A 382 5.08 0.16 7.61
C GLY A 382 5.66 0.65 6.29
N CYS A 383 5.72 1.96 6.08
CA CYS A 383 6.24 2.55 4.86
C CYS A 383 7.78 2.51 4.82
N ASP A 384 8.36 2.32 3.65
CA ASP A 384 9.80 2.16 3.44
C ASP A 384 10.33 3.22 2.47
N ALA A 385 11.22 4.10 2.92
CA ALA A 385 11.87 5.11 2.10
C ALA A 385 13.36 4.78 2.01
N ASN A 386 13.84 4.51 0.80
CA ASN A 386 15.23 4.11 0.59
C ASN A 386 15.88 4.87 -0.57
N VAL A 387 17.10 5.33 -0.37
CA VAL A 387 17.93 5.85 -1.48
C VAL A 387 17.33 7.10 -2.16
N ASN A 388 16.47 7.87 -1.50
CA ASN A 388 15.91 9.08 -2.12
C ASN A 388 16.94 10.22 -2.14
N GLY A 389 16.79 11.14 -3.09
CA GLY A 389 17.79 12.15 -3.39
C GLY A 389 17.94 13.26 -2.37
N ARG A 390 16.91 13.51 -1.55
CA ARG A 390 16.87 14.53 -0.49
C ARG A 390 16.51 13.92 0.88
N ILE A 391 15.25 13.97 1.29
CA ILE A 391 14.77 13.48 2.59
C ILE A 391 13.88 12.26 2.36
N ASN A 392 13.99 11.26 3.23
CA ASN A 392 13.17 10.07 3.08
C ASN A 392 11.72 10.32 3.49
N PHE A 393 11.49 10.91 4.67
CA PHE A 393 10.17 11.33 5.15
C PHE A 393 10.19 12.82 5.50
N TYR A 394 9.56 13.63 4.68
CA TYR A 394 9.39 15.07 4.88
C TYR A 394 7.93 15.36 5.25
N ASP A 395 7.69 15.94 6.42
CA ASP A 395 6.36 16.30 6.91
C ASP A 395 6.32 17.72 7.50
N SER A 396 5.82 18.64 6.69
CA SER A 396 5.61 20.07 6.97
C SER A 396 4.11 20.39 7.18
N SER A 397 3.30 19.38 7.47
CA SER A 397 1.85 19.54 7.71
C SER A 397 1.56 20.53 8.85
N PHE A 398 0.36 21.12 8.85
CA PHE A 398 -0.01 22.12 9.85
C PHE A 398 -0.40 21.55 11.21
N LEU A 399 -1.24 20.51 11.25
CA LEU A 399 -1.71 19.88 12.50
C LEU A 399 -0.99 18.57 12.83
N GLY A 400 -0.20 18.02 11.91
CA GLY A 400 0.54 16.78 12.08
C GLY A 400 -0.18 15.52 11.58
N ASN A 401 0.60 14.45 11.45
CA ASN A 401 0.25 13.12 10.96
C ASN A 401 0.85 12.02 11.84
N THR A 402 0.45 10.77 11.60
CA THR A 402 0.91 9.60 12.36
C THR A 402 1.78 8.68 11.50
N TRP A 403 2.97 8.34 11.99
CA TRP A 403 3.95 7.48 11.34
C TRP A 403 4.20 6.26 12.22
N ILE A 404 3.88 5.06 11.73
CA ILE A 404 3.97 3.79 12.47
C ILE A 404 4.88 2.84 11.72
N ALA A 405 5.93 2.35 12.38
CA ALA A 405 6.88 1.40 11.80
C ALA A 405 7.45 1.85 10.45
N ALA A 406 7.60 3.16 10.25
CA ALA A 406 8.24 3.69 9.06
C ALA A 406 9.74 3.33 9.07
N HIS A 407 10.26 2.98 7.91
CA HIS A 407 11.64 2.60 7.71
C HIS A 407 12.32 3.57 6.75
N SER A 408 13.47 4.10 7.15
CA SER A 408 14.22 5.08 6.38
C SER A 408 15.67 4.63 6.19
N ALA A 409 16.13 4.50 4.95
CA ALA A 409 17.50 4.11 4.65
C ALA A 409 18.17 5.05 3.63
N MET A 410 19.44 5.37 3.89
CA MET A 410 20.33 6.04 2.93
C MET A 410 19.74 7.29 2.22
N PRO A 411 19.19 8.29 2.93
CA PRO A 411 18.74 9.53 2.30
C PRO A 411 19.90 10.28 1.62
N GLY A 412 19.58 11.19 0.71
CA GLY A 412 20.57 12.06 0.06
C GLY A 412 21.38 11.42 -1.05
N MET A 413 20.97 10.29 -1.66
CA MET A 413 21.82 9.63 -2.66
C MET A 413 22.14 10.54 -3.86
N ARG A 414 21.28 11.51 -4.18
CA ARG A 414 21.44 12.45 -5.32
C ARG A 414 21.93 13.83 -4.94
N ALA A 415 22.63 13.94 -3.83
CA ALA A 415 23.37 15.14 -3.50
C ALA A 415 24.87 14.92 -3.49
N TYR A 416 25.30 13.73 -3.91
CA TYR A 416 26.69 13.33 -3.90
C TYR A 416 27.08 12.70 -5.22
N GLY A 417 28.35 12.84 -5.54
CA GLY A 417 28.95 11.97 -6.53
C GLY A 417 30.45 12.15 -6.57
N THR A 418 31.07 11.35 -7.43
CA THR A 418 32.53 11.34 -7.58
C THR A 418 32.90 12.28 -8.73
N GLY A 419 33.77 13.25 -8.44
CA GLY A 419 34.35 14.15 -9.44
C GLY A 419 35.36 13.43 -10.32
N SER A 420 35.81 14.08 -11.39
CA SER A 420 36.77 13.47 -12.33
C SER A 420 38.15 13.20 -11.72
N ASP A 421 38.45 13.79 -10.57
CA ASP A 421 39.67 13.55 -9.78
C ASP A 421 39.56 12.36 -8.82
N GLY A 422 38.43 11.64 -8.83
CA GLY A 422 38.17 10.52 -7.92
C GLY A 422 37.78 10.94 -6.51
N LYS A 423 37.66 12.25 -6.24
CA LYS A 423 37.20 12.74 -4.95
C LYS A 423 35.69 12.81 -4.88
N ARG A 424 35.17 12.82 -3.65
CA ARG A 424 33.74 12.90 -3.36
C ARG A 424 33.33 14.37 -3.26
N TYR A 425 32.23 14.72 -3.90
CA TYR A 425 31.64 16.05 -3.87
C TYR A 425 30.22 15.97 -3.34
N ARG A 426 29.81 17.01 -2.61
CA ARG A 426 28.40 17.23 -2.26
C ARG A 426 27.87 18.48 -2.92
N CYS A 427 26.61 18.42 -3.34
CA CYS A 427 25.91 19.50 -4.01
C CYS A 427 25.47 20.54 -2.97
N ILE A 428 25.96 21.78 -3.12
CA ILE A 428 25.64 22.92 -2.24
C ILE A 428 24.58 23.85 -2.83
N ARG A 429 24.24 23.67 -4.11
CA ARG A 429 23.26 24.49 -4.83
C ARG A 429 22.41 23.65 -5.80
N ASP A 430 21.08 23.78 -5.74
CA ASP A 430 20.12 23.06 -6.57
C ASP A 430 20.44 23.36 -8.05
N HIS A 431 20.77 22.33 -8.84
CA HIS A 431 21.06 22.52 -10.25
C HIS A 431 20.92 21.23 -11.06
N VAL A 432 20.70 21.39 -12.36
CA VAL A 432 20.95 20.32 -13.34
C VAL A 432 22.41 20.42 -13.73
N SER A 433 23.18 19.37 -13.49
CA SER A 433 24.61 19.37 -13.81
C SER A 433 24.83 19.54 -15.31
N ALA A 434 25.66 20.51 -15.67
CA ALA A 434 26.06 20.80 -17.04
C ALA A 434 27.59 20.67 -17.14
N GLU A 435 28.16 20.64 -18.35
CA GLU A 435 29.62 20.56 -18.53
C GLU A 435 30.36 21.64 -17.74
N ASN A 436 29.82 22.86 -17.65
CA ASN A 436 30.41 23.96 -16.89
C ASN A 436 30.20 23.86 -15.36
N THR A 437 29.36 22.96 -14.86
CA THR A 437 29.13 22.78 -13.42
C THR A 437 29.62 21.44 -12.88
N LEU A 438 30.22 20.58 -13.72
CA LEU A 438 30.81 19.31 -13.27
C LEU A 438 31.98 19.58 -12.30
N PRO A 439 32.04 18.93 -11.13
CA PRO A 439 33.14 19.15 -10.20
C PRO A 439 34.48 18.87 -10.84
N VAL A 440 35.48 19.68 -10.46
CA VAL A 440 36.85 19.73 -11.00
C VAL A 440 36.95 20.30 -12.41
N THR A 441 36.07 19.89 -13.32
CA THR A 441 36.20 20.15 -14.77
C THR A 441 35.42 21.36 -15.28
N GLY A 442 34.28 21.67 -14.67
CA GLY A 442 33.41 22.77 -15.09
C GLY A 442 33.88 24.14 -14.59
N ALA A 443 33.84 25.17 -15.43
CA ALA A 443 34.32 26.50 -15.06
C ALA A 443 33.68 27.09 -13.78
N ASP A 444 32.43 26.70 -13.47
CA ASP A 444 31.61 27.24 -12.38
C ASP A 444 31.37 26.23 -11.25
N TRP A 445 32.06 25.08 -11.25
CA TRP A 445 31.68 23.95 -10.40
C TRP A 445 31.68 24.27 -8.91
N GLN A 446 32.58 25.12 -8.43
CA GLN A 446 32.68 25.50 -7.01
C GLN A 446 31.44 26.24 -6.50
N SER A 447 30.61 26.79 -7.39
CA SER A 447 29.33 27.41 -7.02
C SER A 447 28.23 26.39 -6.69
N PHE A 448 28.46 25.13 -7.07
CA PHE A 448 27.48 24.05 -6.99
C PHE A 448 27.96 22.86 -6.17
N TRP A 449 29.27 22.69 -6.03
CA TRP A 449 29.87 21.55 -5.35
C TRP A 449 30.96 21.97 -4.39
N GLU A 450 31.03 21.24 -3.28
CA GLU A 450 32.19 21.26 -2.39
C GLU A 450 32.75 19.86 -2.19
N GLU A 451 34.08 19.77 -2.07
CA GLU A 451 34.79 18.52 -1.78
C GLU A 451 34.38 18.02 -0.39
N TRP A 452 34.13 16.72 -0.27
CA TRP A 452 33.64 16.11 0.95
C TRP A 452 34.44 14.85 1.31
N SER A 453 35.24 14.94 2.38
CA SER A 453 36.23 13.92 2.74
C SER A 453 35.66 12.64 3.38
N ASP A 454 34.39 12.64 3.79
CA ASP A 454 33.85 11.60 4.71
C ASP A 454 32.64 10.82 4.12
N GLY A 455 32.31 11.01 2.85
CA GLY A 455 31.13 10.40 2.22
C GLY A 455 31.28 8.94 1.78
N PRO A 456 30.20 8.15 1.63
CA PRO A 456 30.28 6.84 0.99
C PRO A 456 30.71 6.97 -0.50
N ASP A 457 31.29 5.92 -1.08
CA ASP A 457 31.55 5.88 -2.51
C ASP A 457 30.23 5.98 -3.30
N ARG A 458 30.20 6.81 -4.34
CA ARG A 458 29.00 7.09 -5.13
C ARG A 458 29.33 7.07 -6.63
N PRO A 459 28.31 6.87 -7.50
CA PRO A 459 28.49 6.97 -8.94
C PRO A 459 29.14 8.31 -9.33
N ALA A 460 29.89 8.30 -10.43
CA ALA A 460 30.43 9.52 -11.02
C ALA A 460 29.31 10.53 -11.32
N ILE A 461 29.60 11.81 -11.12
CA ILE A 461 28.68 12.90 -11.47
C ILE A 461 28.57 12.96 -12.98
N ARG A 462 27.33 13.01 -13.50
CA ARG A 462 27.07 12.99 -14.94
C ARG A 462 26.26 14.21 -15.33
N THR A 463 26.67 14.86 -16.41
CA THR A 463 25.91 15.89 -17.11
C THR A 463 24.47 15.44 -17.35
N GLY A 464 23.53 16.37 -17.20
CA GLY A 464 22.10 16.12 -17.34
C GLY A 464 21.43 15.73 -16.03
N MET A 465 22.13 15.19 -15.03
CA MET A 465 21.46 14.81 -13.78
C MET A 465 21.18 16.01 -12.88
N ARG A 466 19.99 16.06 -12.28
CA ARG A 466 19.67 17.04 -11.24
C ARG A 466 20.25 16.63 -9.90
N TYR A 467 20.92 17.58 -9.27
CA TYR A 467 21.45 17.47 -7.92
C TYR A 467 20.79 18.53 -7.05
N HIS A 468 20.46 18.13 -5.83
CA HIS A 468 19.76 19.01 -4.92
C HIS A 468 20.73 19.71 -3.97
N GLU A 469 20.50 21.00 -3.74
CA GLU A 469 21.23 21.73 -2.72
C GLU A 469 21.03 21.10 -1.37
N SER A 470 22.10 21.19 -0.61
CA SER A 470 21.98 21.28 0.81
C SER A 470 21.32 22.60 1.27
N ARG A 471 20.01 22.77 1.06
CA ARG A 471 19.16 23.97 1.31
C ARG A 471 19.87 25.14 2.01
N ALA A 472 20.16 26.22 1.28
CA ALA A 472 20.72 27.45 1.82
C ALA A 472 19.60 28.42 2.22
N GLY A 473 19.20 28.44 3.51
CA GLY A 473 18.27 29.47 4.00
C GLY A 473 17.47 29.14 5.27
N GLN A 474 17.36 27.86 5.65
CA GLN A 474 16.78 27.41 6.92
C GLN A 474 17.78 26.45 7.57
N GLU A 475 18.69 27.01 8.37
CA GLU A 475 19.73 26.29 9.13
C GLU A 475 20.45 25.17 8.35
N SER A 476 21.47 25.61 7.62
CA SER A 476 22.35 25.00 6.62
C SER A 476 23.09 23.69 6.97
N SER A 477 22.69 22.91 7.97
CA SER A 477 23.53 21.79 8.45
C SER A 477 23.10 20.39 8.01
N TYR A 478 21.84 20.14 7.62
CA TYR A 478 21.37 18.75 7.39
C TYR A 478 20.36 18.60 6.25
N PRO A 479 20.82 18.52 5.01
CA PRO A 479 19.95 18.34 3.85
C PRO A 479 19.48 16.90 3.60
N PHE A 480 20.05 15.92 4.29
CA PHE A 480 19.76 14.50 4.10
C PHE A 480 19.34 13.91 5.43
N LEU A 481 18.03 13.94 5.64
CA LEU A 481 17.43 13.47 6.88
C LEU A 481 16.63 12.21 6.60
N HIS A 482 16.64 11.32 7.57
CA HIS A 482 15.74 10.19 7.56
C HIS A 482 14.30 10.67 7.69
N TYR A 483 14.09 11.55 8.67
CA TYR A 483 12.80 12.17 8.98
C TYR A 483 13.03 13.67 9.19
N LEU A 484 12.26 14.51 8.51
CA LEU A 484 12.20 15.95 8.72
C LEU A 484 10.76 16.36 9.03
N THR A 485 10.59 17.07 10.14
CA THR A 485 9.43 17.92 10.39
C THR A 485 9.96 19.32 10.68
N ASP A 486 9.47 20.34 9.98
CA ASP A 486 9.96 21.73 10.09
C ASP A 486 8.85 22.74 10.43
N ASN A 487 7.58 22.34 10.34
CA ASN A 487 6.46 23.15 10.78
C ASN A 487 6.24 23.04 12.30
N ALA A 488 6.41 24.15 13.02
CA ALA A 488 6.27 24.21 14.48
C ALA A 488 4.83 23.97 14.99
N ASN A 489 3.83 23.96 14.11
CA ASN A 489 2.46 23.60 14.46
C ASN A 489 2.21 22.09 14.32
N ALA A 490 3.04 21.37 13.56
CA ALA A 490 2.86 19.96 13.27
C ALA A 490 2.97 19.11 14.55
N ARG A 491 1.89 18.40 14.91
CA ARG A 491 1.84 17.47 16.05
C ARG A 491 2.08 16.04 15.60
N ASN A 492 3.16 15.82 14.85
CA ASN A 492 3.44 14.51 14.29
C ASN A 492 3.67 13.45 15.39
N VAL A 493 3.20 12.23 15.18
CA VAL A 493 3.40 11.11 16.11
C VAL A 493 4.16 10.01 15.39
N PHE A 494 5.34 9.66 15.88
CA PHE A 494 6.18 8.58 15.36
C PHE A 494 6.16 7.40 16.33
N ILE A 495 5.86 6.19 15.86
CA ILE A 495 5.75 4.98 16.68
C ILE A 495 6.55 3.86 16.03
N GLY A 496 7.55 3.32 16.73
CA GLY A 496 8.32 2.16 16.26
C GLY A 496 9.03 2.37 14.93
N CYS A 497 9.33 3.62 14.55
CA CYS A 497 10.03 3.90 13.32
C CYS A 497 11.49 3.42 13.41
N TYR A 498 12.21 3.46 12.29
CA TYR A 498 13.60 3.05 12.24
C TYR A 498 14.34 3.79 11.12
N ALA A 499 15.57 4.19 11.40
CA ALA A 499 16.50 4.76 10.44
C ALA A 499 17.77 3.91 10.37
N GLU A 500 18.19 3.54 9.17
CA GLU A 500 19.38 2.71 8.95
C GLU A 500 20.29 3.18 7.83
N GLY A 501 21.51 2.64 7.84
CA GLY A 501 22.56 3.05 6.92
C GLY A 501 23.06 4.42 7.32
N ALA A 502 24.02 4.45 8.26
CA ALA A 502 24.78 5.66 8.54
C ALA A 502 25.33 6.20 7.22
N THR A 503 24.91 7.39 6.82
CA THR A 503 25.26 7.96 5.52
C THR A 503 26.74 8.38 5.43
N GLY A 504 27.63 7.87 6.30
CA GLY A 504 29.02 8.34 6.46
C GLY A 504 29.11 9.77 7.01
N VAL A 505 28.09 10.60 6.79
CA VAL A 505 27.91 11.89 7.43
C VAL A 505 27.64 11.66 8.91
N THR A 506 28.47 12.26 9.75
CA THR A 506 28.20 12.58 11.15
C THR A 506 26.91 13.42 11.40
N GLY A 507 26.07 13.59 10.37
CA GLY A 507 24.84 14.37 10.33
C GLY A 507 23.63 13.71 9.65
N GLY A 508 23.68 12.42 9.28
CA GLY A 508 22.52 11.68 8.76
C GLY A 508 21.46 11.39 9.84
N GLY A 509 20.96 12.44 10.48
CA GLY A 509 20.03 12.35 11.59
C GLY A 509 18.57 12.45 11.15
N SER A 510 17.74 12.70 12.15
CA SER A 510 16.36 13.12 11.98
C SER A 510 16.18 14.47 12.65
N ARG A 511 15.42 15.36 12.03
CA ARG A 511 15.05 16.66 12.62
C ARG A 511 13.55 16.65 12.80
N ILE A 512 13.12 16.50 14.04
CA ILE A 512 11.70 16.45 14.38
C ILE A 512 11.43 17.63 15.31
N VAL A 513 10.73 18.65 14.81
CA VAL A 513 10.37 19.84 15.59
C VAL A 513 9.18 19.58 16.51
N ARG A 514 9.11 20.35 17.60
CA ARG A 514 7.93 20.42 18.48
C ARG A 514 6.69 20.86 17.69
N PRO A 515 5.49 20.43 18.13
CA PRO A 515 5.17 19.57 19.29
C PRO A 515 5.13 18.05 19.02
N SER A 516 5.91 17.52 18.06
CA SER A 516 5.88 16.09 17.71
C SER A 516 6.23 15.13 18.86
N SER A 517 5.75 13.89 18.79
CA SER A 517 6.00 12.80 19.76
C SER A 517 6.64 11.58 19.10
N ILE A 518 7.51 10.86 19.82
CA ILE A 518 8.24 9.67 19.33
C ILE A 518 8.14 8.55 20.39
N LEU A 519 7.61 7.39 20.01
CA LEU A 519 7.31 6.26 20.89
C LEU A 519 7.99 4.97 20.40
N GLY A 520 9.08 4.55 21.05
CA GLY A 520 9.87 3.37 20.70
C GLY A 520 10.61 3.57 19.39
N ASP A 521 11.96 3.61 19.39
CA ASP A 521 12.64 3.96 18.14
C ASP A 521 14.16 3.79 18.09
N SER A 522 14.66 3.66 16.85
CA SER A 522 16.02 3.90 16.37
C SER A 522 16.04 4.86 15.14
N ILE A 523 15.26 5.95 15.16
CA ILE A 523 15.11 7.05 14.16
C ILE A 523 16.45 7.82 13.93
N GLY A 524 17.55 7.31 14.49
CA GLY A 524 18.84 7.96 14.50
C GLY A 524 18.95 9.06 15.55
N LYS A 525 20.02 9.85 15.42
CA LYS A 525 20.25 11.05 16.23
C LYS A 525 19.16 12.06 15.89
N VAL A 526 18.24 12.29 16.84
CA VAL A 526 17.30 13.40 16.74
C VAL A 526 18.00 14.64 17.25
N GLU A 527 18.14 15.65 16.40
CA GLU A 527 18.73 16.90 16.83
C GLU A 527 17.85 17.57 17.89
N PRO A 528 18.42 18.01 19.02
CA PRO A 528 17.67 18.63 20.11
C PRO A 528 17.31 20.08 19.77
N GLN A 529 16.51 20.28 18.73
CA GLN A 529 16.00 21.59 18.31
C GLN A 529 14.74 21.96 19.11
N THR A 530 14.76 21.76 20.43
CA THR A 530 13.58 21.87 21.30
C THR A 530 12.61 20.68 21.12
N GLY A 531 13.04 19.51 21.59
CA GLY A 531 12.28 18.60 22.45
C GLY A 531 10.90 18.05 22.07
N PRO A 532 10.81 17.12 21.11
CA PRO A 532 9.71 16.16 21.05
C PRO A 532 9.66 15.29 22.32
N VAL A 533 8.49 14.73 22.64
CA VAL A 533 8.35 13.71 23.69
C VAL A 533 8.90 12.40 23.15
N ALA A 534 10.11 12.02 23.54
CA ALA A 534 10.74 10.78 23.09
C ALA A 534 10.77 9.73 24.22
N LEU A 535 10.03 8.63 24.03
CA LEU A 535 10.13 7.45 24.89
C LEU A 535 10.99 6.41 24.17
N ARG A 536 12.26 6.28 24.56
CA ARG A 536 13.24 5.36 23.94
C ARG A 536 13.84 4.39 24.96
N PRO A 537 13.99 3.10 24.65
CA PRO A 537 14.78 2.18 25.46
C PRO A 537 16.21 2.75 25.70
N GLY A 538 16.62 2.91 26.96
CA GLY A 538 17.95 3.40 27.34
C GLY A 538 18.11 4.93 27.46
N THR A 539 17.23 5.74 26.84
CA THR A 539 17.23 7.22 26.93
C THR A 539 15.79 7.76 26.86
N SER A 540 14.94 7.35 27.80
CA SER A 540 13.61 7.97 27.96
C SER A 540 13.77 9.31 28.65
N ALA A 541 13.88 10.40 27.92
CA ALA A 541 13.70 11.73 28.48
C ALA A 541 12.57 12.40 27.70
N ILE A 542 11.40 12.51 28.34
CA ILE A 542 10.40 13.48 27.90
C ILE A 542 11.08 14.84 28.06
N SER A 543 11.32 15.51 26.93
CA SER A 543 11.86 16.85 26.93
C SER A 543 11.05 17.73 27.88
N ALA A 544 11.75 18.61 28.60
CA ALA A 544 11.13 19.58 29.50
C ALA A 544 9.96 20.30 28.81
N THR A 545 8.73 20.09 29.28
CA THR A 545 7.58 20.93 28.93
C THR A 545 7.66 22.19 29.78
N SER A 546 7.74 23.35 29.14
CA SER A 546 7.81 24.64 29.82
C SER A 546 6.45 25.33 29.81
N HIS A 547 5.86 25.56 30.98
CA HIS A 547 4.70 26.44 31.13
C HIS A 547 5.20 27.78 31.66
N THR A 548 4.92 28.86 30.94
CA THR A 548 5.28 30.22 31.38
C THR A 548 4.02 31.00 31.68
N GLU A 549 3.87 31.45 32.92
CA GLU A 549 2.77 32.32 33.36
C GLU A 549 3.38 33.44 34.21
N ALA A 550 2.99 34.69 33.96
CA ALA A 550 3.42 35.87 34.73
C ALA A 550 4.95 36.06 34.90
N GLY A 551 5.79 35.52 34.01
CA GLY A 551 7.25 35.64 34.06
C GLY A 551 7.98 34.47 34.73
N ASP A 552 7.25 33.51 35.29
CA ASP A 552 7.81 32.27 35.82
C ASP A 552 7.63 31.12 34.83
N THR A 553 8.74 30.45 34.50
CA THR A 553 8.72 29.25 33.65
C THR A 553 8.90 28.00 34.51
N VAL A 554 7.93 27.09 34.46
CA VAL A 554 7.99 25.75 35.04
C VAL A 554 8.38 24.74 33.98
N HIS A 555 9.55 24.14 34.09
CA HIS A 555 10.00 23.07 33.18
C HIS A 555 9.76 21.70 33.79
N SER A 556 8.83 20.89 33.25
CA SER A 556 8.58 19.51 33.70
C SER A 556 9.21 18.47 32.78
N THR A 557 10.02 17.55 33.28
CA THR A 557 10.57 16.40 32.54
C THR A 557 10.12 15.08 33.16
N LEU A 558 9.84 14.06 32.35
CA LEU A 558 9.63 12.69 32.80
C LEU A 558 10.77 11.81 32.25
N GLY A 559 11.46 11.05 33.10
CA GLY A 559 12.49 10.09 32.68
C GLY A 559 13.94 10.45 33.03
N ASN A 560 14.90 9.82 32.33
CA ASN A 560 16.33 9.84 32.66
C ASN A 560 16.97 11.21 32.38
N THR A 561 17.39 11.91 33.44
CA THR A 561 18.25 13.09 33.32
C THR A 561 19.62 12.77 33.91
N LYS A 562 20.64 12.67 33.04
CA LYS A 562 22.06 12.49 33.41
C LYS A 562 22.41 11.17 34.12
N GLY A 563 21.84 10.04 33.68
CA GLY A 563 22.19 8.70 34.18
C GLY A 563 21.38 8.23 35.40
N LEU A 564 20.36 8.99 35.80
CA LEU A 564 19.46 8.67 36.91
C LEU A 564 18.02 8.57 36.39
N LEU A 565 17.31 7.49 36.74
CA LEU A 565 15.89 7.34 36.43
C LEU A 565 15.09 8.32 37.32
N ALA A 566 14.67 9.44 36.75
CA ALA A 566 13.72 10.34 37.41
C ALA A 566 12.30 10.04 36.92
N ALA A 567 11.38 9.78 37.85
CA ALA A 567 9.96 9.65 37.53
C ALA A 567 9.39 11.00 37.09
N TRP A 568 9.86 12.10 37.67
CA TRP A 568 9.45 13.46 37.32
C TRP A 568 10.54 14.46 37.75
N SER A 569 10.72 15.55 37.02
CA SER A 569 11.52 16.69 37.47
C SER A 569 10.85 17.98 37.08
N CYS A 570 10.91 19.00 37.95
CA CYS A 570 10.44 20.34 37.67
C CYS A 570 11.51 21.39 37.98
N ARG A 571 11.63 22.42 37.16
CA ARG A 571 12.47 23.61 37.44
C ARG A 571 11.58 24.84 37.45
N PHE A 572 11.67 25.63 38.52
CA PHE A 572 10.93 26.88 38.68
C PHE A 572 11.85 28.09 38.47
N GLY A 573 11.51 28.94 37.50
CA GLY A 573 12.13 30.27 37.30
C GLY A 573 13.62 30.28 36.92
N ASN A 574 14.19 31.49 36.87
CA ASN A 574 15.60 31.73 36.50
C ASN A 574 16.62 31.27 37.56
N ALA A 575 16.18 30.89 38.77
CA ALA A 575 17.04 30.57 39.90
C ALA A 575 17.79 29.22 39.79
N GLY A 576 17.54 28.42 38.75
CA GLY A 576 18.34 27.22 38.45
C GLY A 576 18.13 26.04 39.39
N VAL A 577 17.11 26.07 40.26
CA VAL A 577 16.79 24.94 41.14
C VAL A 577 15.92 23.93 40.40
N THR A 578 16.47 22.74 40.13
CA THR A 578 15.75 21.60 39.55
C THR A 578 15.36 20.63 40.65
N TRP A 579 14.06 20.48 40.88
CA TRP A 579 13.51 19.46 41.75
C TRP A 579 13.25 18.17 40.98
N ARG A 580 13.59 17.00 41.52
CA ARG A 580 13.44 15.71 40.83
C ARG A 580 12.95 14.63 41.78
N LEU A 581 11.93 13.88 41.38
CA LEU A 581 11.60 12.59 41.95
C LEU A 581 12.48 11.53 41.27
N GLN A 582 13.50 11.05 41.97
CA GLN A 582 14.53 10.15 41.44
C GLN A 582 14.66 8.87 42.27
N TYR A 583 14.93 7.73 41.63
CA TYR A 583 15.18 6.49 42.34
C TYR A 583 16.65 6.45 42.81
N ASP A 584 16.88 6.51 44.11
CA ASP A 584 18.20 6.25 44.70
C ASP A 584 18.47 4.74 44.66
N LYS A 585 19.32 4.33 43.73
CA LYS A 585 19.68 2.91 43.56
C LYS A 585 20.47 2.36 44.75
N ALA A 586 21.24 3.20 45.45
CA ALA A 586 22.00 2.77 46.62
C ALA A 586 21.09 2.58 47.85
N GLY A 587 20.12 3.47 48.01
CA GLY A 587 19.12 3.41 49.07
C GLY A 587 17.93 2.49 48.81
N GLY A 588 17.63 2.20 47.54
CA GLY A 588 16.48 1.40 47.12
C GLY A 588 15.13 2.12 47.20
N PHE A 589 15.10 3.46 47.26
CA PHE A 589 13.88 4.26 47.43
C PHE A 589 13.79 5.42 46.43
N TRP A 590 12.60 6.01 46.27
CA TRP A 590 12.41 7.26 45.50
C TRP A 590 12.63 8.48 46.41
N GLU A 591 13.45 9.43 45.97
CA GLU A 591 13.68 10.70 46.67
C GLU A 591 13.27 11.91 45.82
N PHE A 592 12.76 12.96 46.47
CA PHE A 592 12.51 14.25 45.83
C PHE A 592 13.65 15.23 46.16
N ASN A 593 14.51 15.54 45.19
CA ASN A 593 15.79 16.22 45.41
C ASN A 593 15.89 17.52 44.59
N GLY A 594 16.32 18.62 45.23
CA GLY A 594 16.62 19.90 44.58
C GLY A 594 18.12 20.01 44.26
N ASN A 595 18.49 20.14 42.97
CA ASN A 595 19.87 20.36 42.51
C ASN A 595 20.88 19.27 42.91
N ASN A 596 20.47 18.00 43.00
CA ASN A 596 21.31 16.89 43.45
C ASN A 596 21.93 17.12 44.85
N LEU A 597 21.35 18.04 45.64
CA LEU A 597 21.71 18.18 47.03
C LEU A 597 21.02 17.02 47.75
N HIS A 598 21.75 15.93 48.03
CA HIS A 598 21.28 14.78 48.83
C HIS A 598 20.81 15.13 50.26
N ALA A 599 20.59 16.41 50.55
CA ALA A 599 19.83 16.87 51.70
C ALA A 599 18.34 16.59 51.44
N THR A 600 17.85 15.51 52.02
CA THR A 600 16.42 15.19 52.12
C THR A 600 15.64 16.42 52.55
N ARG A 601 14.86 17.00 51.63
CA ARG A 601 13.87 18.03 51.96
C ARG A 601 12.49 17.43 51.79
N SER A 602 11.67 17.55 52.83
CA SER A 602 10.27 17.15 52.79
C SER A 602 9.53 17.94 51.71
N PHE A 603 8.78 17.23 50.86
CA PHE A 603 7.86 17.83 49.91
C PHE A 603 6.69 18.45 50.68
N VAL A 604 6.50 19.76 50.58
CA VAL A 604 5.36 20.48 51.16
C VAL A 604 4.49 20.93 50.00
N ILE A 605 3.29 20.35 49.85
CA ILE A 605 2.26 20.90 48.96
C ILE A 605 1.64 22.08 49.71
N TYR A 606 1.70 23.26 49.10
CA TYR A 606 1.07 24.47 49.63
C TYR A 606 -0.36 24.60 49.12
N ASP A 607 -1.28 25.01 50.00
CA ASP A 607 -2.56 25.61 49.63
C ASP A 607 -2.36 27.14 49.61
N GLU A 608 -2.64 27.80 48.48
CA GLU A 608 -2.50 29.26 48.31
C GLU A 608 -3.41 30.08 49.25
N ALA A 609 -4.45 29.48 49.84
CA ALA A 609 -5.40 30.23 50.65
C ALA A 609 -4.92 30.55 52.07
N ASN A 610 -3.84 29.94 52.57
CA ASN A 610 -3.40 30.13 53.96
C ASN A 610 -1.89 30.37 54.05
N ALA A 611 -1.49 31.56 54.50
CA ALA A 611 -0.10 31.94 54.81
C ALA A 611 0.55 31.15 55.98
N ARG A 612 0.01 29.98 56.32
CA ARG A 612 0.62 28.94 57.14
C ARG A 612 0.36 27.59 56.47
N GLY A 613 1.42 26.94 56.01
CA GLY A 613 1.35 25.71 55.22
C GLY A 613 0.56 24.60 55.91
N ALA A 614 -0.54 24.19 55.28
CA ALA A 614 -1.25 22.96 55.59
C ALA A 614 -0.84 21.89 54.55
N PRO A 615 -0.23 20.76 54.96
CA PRO A 615 0.11 19.70 54.01
C PRO A 615 -1.05 18.71 53.81
N VAL A 616 -1.45 18.51 52.55
CA VAL A 616 -2.27 17.38 52.08
C VAL A 616 -1.33 16.25 51.64
N GLY A 617 -1.60 15.02 52.08
CA GLY A 617 -0.67 13.89 51.99
C GLY A 617 -0.67 13.10 50.69
N LEU A 618 0.44 12.41 50.40
CA LEU A 618 0.51 10.97 50.10
C LEU A 618 1.98 10.52 49.85
N MET A 619 2.20 9.23 50.14
CA MET A 619 3.37 8.34 49.92
C MET A 619 4.40 8.19 51.05
N ASP A 620 4.56 6.91 51.41
CA ASP A 620 5.27 6.28 52.52
C ASP A 620 6.75 6.03 52.22
N PHE A 621 7.68 6.38 53.14
CA PHE A 621 9.03 5.81 53.22
C PHE A 621 9.58 5.89 54.66
N GLY A 622 10.00 4.74 55.20
CA GLY A 622 10.28 4.41 56.61
C GLY A 622 11.31 5.21 57.43
N ARG A 623 11.60 6.47 57.09
CA ARG A 623 12.33 7.43 57.95
C ARG A 623 11.85 8.89 57.83
N MET A 624 10.81 9.19 57.06
CA MET A 624 10.26 10.54 56.97
C MET A 624 8.97 10.66 57.75
N GLY A 625 8.81 11.80 58.43
CA GLY A 625 7.65 12.00 59.26
C GLY A 625 6.35 12.17 58.48
N PHE A 626 5.28 11.51 58.93
CA PHE A 626 3.93 11.66 58.42
C PHE A 626 3.18 12.73 59.20
N ALA A 627 2.39 13.59 58.58
CA ALA A 627 1.56 14.54 59.32
C ALA A 627 0.10 14.06 59.37
N VAL A 628 -0.49 14.00 60.56
CA VAL A 628 -1.94 13.80 60.73
C VAL A 628 -2.55 15.13 61.16
N GLY A 629 -3.17 15.84 60.21
CA GLY A 629 -3.58 17.23 60.41
C GLY A 629 -2.36 18.18 60.48
N GLU A 630 -2.43 19.23 61.31
CA GLU A 630 -1.33 20.20 61.50
C GLU A 630 -0.11 19.66 62.28
N ARG A 631 -0.07 18.36 62.59
CA ARG A 631 0.92 17.77 63.51
C ARG A 631 1.89 16.88 62.78
N ARG A 632 3.19 17.10 63.00
CA ARG A 632 4.29 16.27 62.46
C ARG A 632 4.45 15.01 63.29
N HIS A 633 4.42 13.83 62.69
CA HIS A 633 4.78 12.56 63.34
C HIS A 633 6.10 12.07 62.75
N THR A 634 7.15 11.81 63.53
CA THR A 634 8.45 11.30 63.06
C THR A 634 8.90 10.12 63.92
N ALA A 635 10.13 9.61 63.78
CA ALA A 635 10.65 8.56 64.65
C ALA A 635 12.12 8.82 65.03
N ALA A 636 12.50 8.51 66.28
CA ALA A 636 13.85 8.67 66.78
C ALA A 636 14.19 7.64 67.87
N ALA A 637 15.48 7.36 68.10
CA ALA A 637 15.92 6.46 69.16
C ALA A 637 15.86 7.11 70.56
N SER A 638 15.73 8.43 70.63
CA SER A 638 15.64 9.22 71.86
C SER A 638 14.75 10.46 71.65
N VAL A 639 14.42 11.17 72.73
CA VAL A 639 13.73 12.47 72.67
C VAL A 639 14.52 13.39 71.72
N PRO A 640 13.86 14.08 70.76
CA PRO A 640 14.54 15.03 69.89
C PRO A 640 15.33 16.09 70.68
N SER A 641 16.57 16.33 70.27
CA SER A 641 17.46 17.35 70.85
C SER A 641 17.72 18.54 69.91
N GLY A 642 17.10 18.54 68.72
CA GLY A 642 17.22 19.62 67.73
C GLY A 642 16.08 19.59 66.70
N GLY A 643 15.84 20.72 66.03
CA GLY A 643 14.73 20.92 65.09
C GLY A 643 13.54 21.66 65.70
N SER A 644 12.74 22.34 64.87
CA SER A 644 11.51 23.03 65.31
C SER A 644 10.31 22.08 65.31
N TYR A 645 9.51 22.12 66.38
CA TYR A 645 8.32 21.30 66.59
C TYR A 645 7.16 22.16 67.09
N ALA A 646 5.97 21.92 66.56
CA ALA A 646 4.72 22.51 67.02
C ALA A 646 4.09 21.65 68.12
N ARG A 647 3.13 22.22 68.87
CA ARG A 647 2.49 21.56 70.02
C ARG A 647 2.15 20.09 69.76
N GLY A 648 1.12 19.60 69.11
CA GLY A 648 0.85 18.15 69.05
C GLY A 648 1.78 17.25 68.21
N ASP A 649 3.01 17.65 67.87
CA ASP A 649 3.91 16.83 67.04
C ASP A 649 4.36 15.55 67.77
N ILE A 650 4.35 14.40 67.10
CA ILE A 650 4.67 13.09 67.65
C ILE A 650 6.03 12.59 67.12
N VAL A 651 6.79 11.89 67.94
CA VAL A 651 8.05 11.21 67.60
C VAL A 651 7.97 9.78 68.14
N TYR A 652 7.72 8.79 67.29
CA TYR A 652 7.71 7.38 67.68
C TYR A 652 9.12 6.91 68.03
N SER A 653 9.24 6.08 69.06
CA SER A 653 10.53 5.45 69.41
C SER A 653 10.90 4.43 68.33
N THR A 654 12.13 4.49 67.80
CA THR A 654 12.67 3.45 66.90
C THR A 654 13.21 2.23 67.67
N SER A 655 13.18 2.26 68.99
CA SER A 655 13.60 1.16 69.86
C SER A 655 12.59 0.98 71.00
N PRO A 656 11.32 0.66 70.70
CA PRO A 656 10.32 0.37 71.71
C PRO A 656 10.68 -0.92 72.45
N SER A 657 10.49 -0.95 73.77
CA SER A 657 10.69 -2.14 74.61
C SER A 657 9.42 -2.45 75.41
N ALA A 658 9.24 -3.72 75.79
CA ALA A 658 8.21 -4.13 76.75
C ALA A 658 8.33 -3.32 78.05
N GLY A 659 7.21 -2.79 78.57
CA GLY A 659 7.19 -1.84 79.70
C GLY A 659 7.61 -0.40 79.35
N GLY A 660 8.01 -0.13 78.10
CA GLY A 660 8.52 1.15 77.63
C GLY A 660 7.45 2.14 77.17
N LYS A 661 7.84 3.07 76.30
CA LYS A 661 6.96 4.07 75.68
C LYS A 661 7.06 3.99 74.17
N ALA A 662 5.92 4.14 73.49
CA ALA A 662 5.80 4.11 72.04
C ALA A 662 6.48 5.32 71.38
N GLY A 663 6.69 6.42 72.11
CA GLY A 663 7.41 7.60 71.63
C GLY A 663 7.23 8.81 72.54
N TRP A 664 7.38 9.99 71.94
CA TRP A 664 7.22 11.30 72.58
C TRP A 664 6.25 12.19 71.79
N ILE A 665 5.47 13.00 72.48
CA ILE A 665 4.64 14.06 71.90
C ILE A 665 5.14 15.40 72.41
N CYS A 666 5.32 16.36 71.51
CA CYS A 666 5.58 17.74 71.86
C CYS A 666 4.34 18.28 72.61
N THR A 667 4.54 19.07 73.65
CA THR A 667 3.44 19.68 74.43
C THR A 667 3.55 21.19 74.46
N THR A 668 4.71 21.73 74.07
CA THR A 668 4.97 23.17 73.93
C THR A 668 5.75 23.37 72.63
N SER A 669 5.24 24.19 71.71
CA SER A 669 5.93 24.47 70.45
C SER A 669 7.29 25.15 70.70
N GLY A 670 8.30 24.86 69.90
CA GLY A 670 9.62 25.47 70.02
C GLY A 670 10.71 24.71 69.28
N THR A 671 11.97 24.93 69.65
CA THR A 671 13.10 24.13 69.17
C THR A 671 13.39 23.00 70.16
N ALA A 672 13.43 21.75 69.69
CA ALA A 672 13.79 20.59 70.48
C ALA A 672 15.18 20.78 71.12
N GLY A 673 15.33 20.33 72.37
CA GLY A 673 16.52 20.62 73.18
C GLY A 673 16.57 22.03 73.79
N SER A 674 15.62 22.90 73.47
CA SER A 674 15.52 24.26 74.04
C SER A 674 14.09 24.56 74.50
N THR A 675 13.26 25.19 73.66
CA THR A 675 11.92 25.67 74.02
C THR A 675 10.82 24.66 73.78
N ALA A 676 11.03 23.66 72.90
CA ALA A 676 10.06 22.59 72.73
C ALA A 676 10.14 21.59 73.88
N VAL A 677 8.97 21.25 74.44
CA VAL A 677 8.86 20.29 75.55
C VAL A 677 8.25 19.01 75.03
N PHE A 678 8.93 17.88 75.20
CA PHE A 678 8.43 16.56 74.82
C PHE A 678 8.01 15.74 76.04
N LYS A 679 6.90 15.01 75.91
CA LYS A 679 6.42 14.06 76.92
C LYS A 679 6.29 12.67 76.31
N PRO A 680 6.76 11.62 77.00
CA PRO A 680 6.57 10.26 76.50
C PRO A 680 5.08 9.92 76.43
N PHE A 681 4.66 9.15 75.42
CA PHE A 681 3.28 8.68 75.27
C PHE A 681 3.24 7.22 74.81
N GLY A 682 2.05 6.59 74.95
CA GLY A 682 1.80 5.19 74.60
C GLY A 682 2.60 4.22 75.45
N ALA A 683 2.12 3.85 76.64
CA ALA A 683 2.75 2.77 77.41
C ALA A 683 2.70 1.47 76.61
N ILE A 684 3.81 0.73 76.59
CA ILE A 684 3.88 -0.60 75.99
C ILE A 684 3.75 -1.59 77.14
N ASP A 685 2.69 -2.39 77.15
CA ASP A 685 2.51 -3.41 78.18
C ASP A 685 3.69 -4.39 78.19
N ALA A 686 4.05 -4.85 79.38
CA ALA A 686 5.25 -5.66 79.62
C ALA A 686 5.04 -7.14 79.31
#